data_AF-K9PZS3-F1
#
_entry.id   AF-K9PZS3-F1
#
_cell.length_a   1.000
_cell.length_b   1.000
_cell.length_c   1.000
_cell.angle_alpha   90.00
_cell.angle_beta   90.00
_cell.angle_gamma   90.00
#
_symmetry.space_group_name_H-M   'P 1'
#
loop_
_entity.id
_entity.type
_entity.pdbx_description
1 polymer ?
#
loop_
_entity_poly.entity_id
_entity_poly.type
_entity_poly.pdbx_seq_one_letter_code
_entity_poly.pdbx_strand_id
1 'polypeptide(L)'
;MIWRFLLRRSQTCSLALKRLLVGVILLTATGVTNGQTAQAIVSETLVAEQDQTVPNLQSKLEQVASSQQLEVELPSSQTQAKDVPASLPLAVAIAPEAAIQLQPEFSGNIEPANQPVEVSEFEEATNNLENNSVDLKAEISKQESTAIATKSDSDLSNLSELSIAPEELDAIQQNQDDTSLVLNLKTPAQEQETAAIAQPLILTQRPNSNTEPLPEVQPLPDETTPTQTIDTPETATPSSTPTSTPTTSDDRNVTGQVQITGSTVFGEEDFAPILAELTGTNISLEQLNRAADRITQLYLEEGYITSRAVIVEDSLNTDTIELRVIEGKVDAITLQGNEHVNDSYLLSRLRLGAKQPLNTGNLEDQLRLLKLNPIIDNIEATLKAGDGVGESDLDIIVTEANTVSLNIGVDNFSPASVGSERITADYIQQNLTGAGDRIGVGYIRTTRGGAESLDVNYTRPINAKDGTITLRGVLSSNKVIQEPFDVLDIRGESERYELSYRQPLVRTPREEFALGLAFTYQDGLTFLGDELFGFNVGTEDGKSTTSVIKFSQDFIKRQPAGAWSLRSQFSIGTGLFDATTNDEPIPDGHFWSWLGQIQRVKLLNPNNLLVVQADLQLTPDTLLPSQQFVIGGGQSLRGFRQNARSADNGFRFSVEDRITLARDESGDAVFQLAPFFDMGTVWNSENNPNTLPDQQFLAGLGLGAWWQIEKGFTVRFDYALPLVDLDDRGDNWQDDGLYFNVNYLF
;
A
#
# COMPACT_ATOMS: atom_id res chain seq x y z
N MET A 1 -3.02 -35.47 15.06
CA MET A 1 -1.64 -35.84 15.45
C MET A 1 -0.86 -34.61 15.94
N ILE A 2 -0.88 -33.51 15.20
CA ILE A 2 -0.27 -32.19 15.55
C ILE A 2 -0.78 -31.63 16.89
N TRP A 3 -2.08 -31.74 17.20
CA TRP A 3 -2.66 -31.27 18.47
C TRP A 3 -2.15 -32.02 19.73
N ARG A 4 -1.94 -33.34 19.63
CA ARG A 4 -1.33 -34.13 20.72
C ARG A 4 0.16 -33.81 20.92
N PHE A 5 0.80 -33.26 19.88
CA PHE A 5 2.19 -32.79 19.93
C PHE A 5 2.28 -31.42 20.62
N LEU A 6 1.40 -30.48 20.29
CA LEU A 6 1.33 -29.14 20.92
C LEU A 6 0.98 -29.17 22.41
N LEU A 7 0.08 -30.06 22.85
CA LEU A 7 -0.30 -30.20 24.26
C LEU A 7 0.75 -30.92 25.13
N ARG A 8 1.62 -31.74 24.55
CA ARG A 8 2.64 -32.49 25.31
C ARG A 8 3.91 -31.69 25.60
N ARG A 9 4.17 -30.60 24.88
CA ARG A 9 5.39 -29.78 25.04
C ARG A 9 5.21 -28.47 25.83
N SER A 10 3.98 -28.05 26.18
CA SER A 10 3.77 -26.75 26.85
C SER A 10 3.61 -26.87 28.38
N GLN A 11 4.74 -26.92 29.09
CA GLN A 11 4.73 -26.69 30.55
C GLN A 11 4.67 -25.19 30.92
N THR A 12 4.92 -24.29 29.97
CA THR A 12 5.08 -22.83 30.19
C THR A 12 3.90 -21.97 29.67
N CYS A 13 2.78 -22.59 29.31
CA CYS A 13 1.66 -21.86 28.69
C CYS A 13 0.83 -21.08 29.73
N SER A 14 0.68 -19.76 29.50
CA SER A 14 -0.20 -18.87 30.26
C SER A 14 -1.65 -19.37 30.26
N LEU A 15 -2.29 -19.34 31.43
CA LEU A 15 -3.67 -19.77 31.65
C LEU A 15 -4.66 -19.02 30.73
N ALA A 16 -4.33 -17.79 30.31
CA ALA A 16 -5.15 -16.98 29.40
C ALA A 16 -5.18 -17.55 27.97
N LEU A 17 -4.05 -18.06 27.47
CA LEU A 17 -3.97 -18.63 26.13
C LEU A 17 -4.64 -20.01 26.06
N LYS A 18 -4.57 -20.79 27.15
CA LYS A 18 -5.36 -22.03 27.30
C LYS A 18 -6.86 -21.74 27.26
N ARG A 19 -7.31 -20.68 27.93
CA ARG A 19 -8.72 -20.23 27.91
C ARG A 19 -9.17 -19.76 26.51
N LEU A 20 -8.32 -19.03 25.80
CA LEU A 20 -8.60 -18.58 24.43
C LEU A 20 -8.69 -19.77 23.46
N LEU A 21 -7.72 -20.70 23.51
CA LEU A 21 -7.73 -21.91 22.68
C LEU A 21 -8.94 -22.79 22.98
N VAL A 22 -9.32 -22.96 24.24
CA VAL A 22 -10.51 -23.74 24.61
C VAL A 22 -11.80 -23.06 24.15
N GLY A 23 -11.88 -21.72 24.22
CA GLY A 23 -13.01 -20.95 23.69
C GLY A 23 -13.18 -21.11 22.17
N VAL A 24 -12.08 -21.02 21.42
CA VAL A 24 -12.06 -21.22 19.97
C VAL A 24 -12.40 -22.67 19.59
N ILE A 25 -11.94 -23.65 20.37
CA ILE A 25 -12.26 -25.09 20.18
C ILE A 25 -13.75 -25.37 20.45
N LEU A 26 -14.35 -24.75 21.46
CA LEU A 26 -15.78 -24.92 21.77
C LEU A 26 -16.69 -24.28 20.71
N LEU A 27 -16.29 -23.14 20.14
CA LEU A 27 -17.00 -22.49 19.04
C LEU A 27 -16.93 -23.30 17.73
N THR A 28 -15.79 -23.93 17.45
CA THR A 28 -15.59 -24.70 16.20
C THR A 28 -16.13 -26.13 16.25
N ALA A 29 -16.18 -26.76 17.44
CA ALA A 29 -16.61 -28.16 17.56
C ALA A 29 -18.13 -28.36 17.68
N THR A 30 -18.91 -27.30 17.99
CA THR A 30 -20.34 -27.46 18.30
C THR A 30 -21.28 -26.99 17.20
N GLY A 31 -20.84 -26.17 16.23
CA GLY A 31 -21.71 -25.71 15.14
C GLY A 31 -22.98 -24.98 15.63
N VAL A 32 -22.96 -24.45 16.86
CA VAL A 32 -24.12 -23.84 17.51
C VAL A 32 -24.19 -22.37 17.11
N THR A 33 -25.15 -22.02 16.26
CA THR A 33 -25.41 -20.66 15.78
C THR A 33 -26.26 -19.82 16.75
N ASN A 34 -26.55 -20.30 17.96
CA ASN A 34 -27.43 -19.63 18.91
C ASN A 34 -26.68 -19.20 20.19
N GLY A 35 -26.53 -17.89 20.38
CA GLY A 35 -25.70 -17.29 21.43
C GLY A 35 -26.14 -17.56 22.87
N GLN A 36 -27.42 -17.88 23.11
CA GLN A 36 -27.92 -18.22 24.46
C GLN A 36 -27.47 -19.62 24.91
N THR A 37 -27.31 -20.56 23.97
CA THR A 37 -26.88 -21.93 24.25
C THR A 37 -25.37 -22.00 24.52
N ALA A 38 -24.59 -21.19 23.81
CA ALA A 38 -23.15 -21.03 24.06
C ALA A 38 -22.86 -20.46 25.46
N GLN A 39 -23.65 -19.46 25.91
CA GLN A 39 -23.52 -18.91 27.27
C GLN A 39 -23.88 -19.93 28.36
N ALA A 40 -24.90 -20.77 28.16
CA ALA A 40 -25.28 -21.80 29.12
C ALA A 40 -24.19 -22.89 29.28
N ILE A 41 -23.59 -23.34 28.17
CA ILE A 41 -22.53 -24.34 28.17
C ILE A 41 -21.24 -23.80 28.84
N VAL A 42 -20.87 -22.55 28.55
CA VAL A 42 -19.72 -21.90 29.20
C VAL A 42 -19.96 -21.74 30.71
N SER A 43 -21.19 -21.41 31.11
CA SER A 43 -21.57 -21.22 32.52
C SER A 43 -21.55 -22.53 33.31
N GLU A 44 -22.10 -23.63 32.76
CA GLU A 44 -22.10 -24.94 33.44
C GLU A 44 -20.70 -25.57 33.48
N THR A 45 -19.85 -25.31 32.48
CA THR A 45 -18.46 -25.79 32.45
C THR A 45 -17.60 -25.07 33.49
N LEU A 46 -17.85 -23.76 33.73
CA LEU A 46 -17.17 -22.97 34.77
C LEU A 46 -17.59 -23.38 36.20
N VAL A 47 -18.83 -23.86 36.40
CA VAL A 47 -19.32 -24.33 37.71
C VAL A 47 -18.81 -25.73 38.05
N ALA A 48 -18.60 -26.60 37.06
CA ALA A 48 -18.11 -27.96 37.29
C ALA A 48 -16.62 -28.06 37.69
N GLU A 49 -15.83 -27.00 37.52
CA GLU A 49 -14.39 -26.97 37.83
C GLU A 49 -14.07 -26.42 39.24
N GLN A 50 -15.07 -25.84 39.94
CA GLN A 50 -14.94 -25.45 41.35
C GLN A 50 -15.09 -26.62 42.33
N ASP A 51 -15.53 -27.79 41.86
CA ASP A 51 -15.71 -28.97 42.71
C ASP A 51 -14.69 -30.07 42.31
N GLN A 52 -13.61 -30.20 43.07
CA GLN A 52 -12.46 -31.09 42.79
C GLN A 52 -12.75 -32.60 42.96
N THR A 53 -13.97 -33.07 42.68
CA THR A 53 -14.31 -34.49 42.81
C THR A 53 -15.28 -34.98 41.73
N VAL A 54 -14.90 -35.03 40.45
CA VAL A 54 -15.62 -35.91 39.48
C VAL A 54 -14.68 -36.45 38.37
N PRO A 55 -14.41 -37.77 38.33
CA PRO A 55 -13.68 -38.40 37.23
C PRO A 55 -14.65 -38.98 36.19
N ASN A 56 -15.28 -38.14 35.36
CA ASN A 56 -15.67 -38.43 33.96
C ASN A 56 -16.61 -37.34 33.43
N LEU A 57 -16.08 -36.41 32.64
CA LEU A 57 -16.87 -35.43 31.89
C LEU A 57 -17.75 -36.11 30.81
N GLN A 58 -17.29 -37.24 30.29
CA GLN A 58 -17.91 -37.96 29.17
C GLN A 58 -19.29 -38.54 29.53
N SER A 59 -19.46 -39.09 30.72
CA SER A 59 -20.76 -39.67 31.14
C SER A 59 -21.83 -38.62 31.42
N LYS A 60 -21.46 -37.40 31.80
CA LYS A 60 -22.41 -36.28 31.98
C LYS A 60 -22.84 -35.69 30.63
N LEU A 61 -21.93 -35.60 29.66
CA LEU A 61 -22.25 -35.16 28.30
C LEU A 61 -23.21 -36.14 27.60
N GLU A 62 -23.05 -37.44 27.80
CA GLU A 62 -23.99 -38.47 27.30
C GLU A 62 -25.38 -38.38 27.97
N GLN A 63 -25.44 -38.00 29.24
CA GLN A 63 -26.69 -37.84 29.99
C GLN A 63 -27.49 -36.60 29.53
N VAL A 64 -26.79 -35.50 29.23
CA VAL A 64 -27.35 -34.24 28.69
C VAL A 64 -27.78 -34.40 27.22
N ALA A 65 -27.05 -35.19 26.43
CA ALA A 65 -27.45 -35.54 25.07
C ALA A 65 -28.74 -36.39 25.05
N SER A 66 -28.93 -37.28 26.04
CA SER A 66 -30.15 -38.10 26.14
C SER A 66 -31.39 -37.34 26.61
N SER A 67 -31.22 -36.20 27.30
CA SER A 67 -32.33 -35.42 27.86
C SER A 67 -32.95 -34.41 26.88
N GLN A 68 -32.35 -34.19 25.71
CA GLN A 68 -32.81 -33.18 24.74
C GLN A 68 -33.41 -33.72 23.41
N GLN A 69 -33.64 -35.04 23.28
CA GLN A 69 -34.26 -35.64 22.08
C GLN A 69 -33.72 -35.09 20.74
N LEU A 70 -32.39 -35.11 20.55
CA LEU A 70 -31.78 -34.85 19.24
C LEU A 70 -31.59 -36.18 18.50
N GLU A 71 -32.37 -36.38 17.46
CA GLU A 71 -32.31 -37.55 16.58
C GLU A 71 -31.11 -37.43 15.64
N VAL A 72 -30.11 -38.31 15.79
CA VAL A 72 -28.94 -38.40 14.91
C VAL A 72 -29.05 -39.70 14.13
N GLU A 73 -29.40 -39.63 12.84
CA GLU A 73 -29.28 -40.75 11.93
C GLU A 73 -27.81 -40.95 11.53
N LEU A 74 -27.28 -42.15 11.80
CA LEU A 74 -26.04 -42.67 11.21
C LEU A 74 -26.38 -43.92 10.39
N PRO A 75 -25.96 -44.04 9.12
CA PRO A 75 -26.18 -45.26 8.36
C PRO A 75 -25.24 -46.36 8.86
N SER A 76 -25.84 -47.51 9.18
CA SER A 76 -25.14 -48.76 9.44
C SER A 76 -25.45 -49.77 8.33
N SER A 77 -24.43 -50.46 7.82
CA SER A 77 -24.56 -51.87 7.43
C SER A 77 -23.20 -52.54 7.32
N GLN A 78 -23.06 -53.65 8.04
CA GLN A 78 -22.07 -54.69 7.80
C GLN A 78 -22.53 -55.56 6.61
N THR A 79 -21.59 -56.12 5.84
CA THR A 79 -21.76 -57.49 5.30
C THR A 79 -20.40 -58.20 5.24
N GLN A 80 -20.42 -59.46 5.68
CA GLN A 80 -19.30 -60.39 5.84
C GLN A 80 -18.71 -60.92 4.53
N ALA A 81 -17.48 -61.43 4.67
CA ALA A 81 -16.59 -61.98 3.66
C ALA A 81 -16.99 -63.35 3.07
N LYS A 82 -16.51 -63.63 1.85
CA LYS A 82 -16.07 -64.97 1.42
C LYS A 82 -15.08 -64.95 0.23
N ASP A 83 -14.02 -65.75 0.40
CA ASP A 83 -13.15 -66.43 -0.57
C ASP A 83 -12.05 -65.67 -1.37
N VAL A 84 -10.82 -66.00 -0.96
CA VAL A 84 -9.47 -65.82 -1.55
C VAL A 84 -9.20 -67.07 -2.44
N PRO A 85 -8.40 -67.07 -3.55
CA PRO A 85 -6.95 -66.96 -3.39
C PRO A 85 -6.04 -66.39 -4.50
N ALA A 86 -4.88 -65.95 -3.96
CA ALA A 86 -3.51 -66.11 -4.46
C ALA A 86 -3.01 -65.26 -5.65
N SER A 87 -2.23 -64.22 -5.33
CA SER A 87 -0.75 -64.29 -5.48
C SER A 87 -0.08 -63.01 -4.97
N LEU A 88 0.93 -63.20 -4.11
CA LEU A 88 2.01 -62.30 -3.70
C LEU A 88 3.32 -63.08 -4.01
N PRO A 89 4.55 -62.53 -3.92
CA PRO A 89 4.98 -61.17 -3.51
C PRO A 89 6.08 -60.59 -4.43
N LEU A 90 6.60 -59.38 -4.17
CA LEU A 90 7.98 -59.13 -3.69
C LEU A 90 8.39 -57.64 -3.76
N ALA A 91 8.99 -57.17 -2.68
CA ALA A 91 9.90 -56.03 -2.67
C ALA A 91 11.25 -56.40 -3.33
N VAL A 92 12.04 -55.42 -3.78
CA VAL A 92 13.49 -55.26 -3.51
C VAL A 92 14.05 -54.06 -4.30
N ALA A 93 14.98 -53.39 -3.62
CA ALA A 93 15.74 -52.18 -3.93
C ALA A 93 16.48 -52.11 -5.27
N ILE A 94 16.73 -50.88 -5.74
CA ILE A 94 18.00 -50.48 -6.39
C ILE A 94 18.32 -49.01 -6.02
N ALA A 95 19.55 -48.77 -5.54
CA ALA A 95 20.27 -47.49 -5.53
C ALA A 95 21.44 -47.60 -6.54
N PRO A 96 22.35 -46.61 -6.66
CA PRO A 96 22.27 -45.27 -7.26
C PRO A 96 23.19 -45.13 -8.52
N GLU A 97 23.45 -43.88 -8.94
CA GLU A 97 24.41 -43.38 -9.98
C GLU A 97 24.00 -43.38 -11.47
N ALA A 98 23.97 -42.17 -12.06
CA ALA A 98 24.76 -41.81 -13.25
C ALA A 98 24.49 -40.35 -13.67
N ALA A 99 25.56 -39.55 -13.74
CA ALA A 99 25.62 -38.25 -14.41
C ALA A 99 26.05 -38.45 -15.87
N ILE A 100 25.37 -37.86 -16.87
CA ILE A 100 25.95 -37.51 -18.19
C ILE A 100 25.25 -36.25 -18.75
N GLN A 101 26.11 -35.39 -19.31
CA GLN A 101 25.90 -34.11 -20.01
C GLN A 101 25.03 -34.20 -21.27
N LEU A 102 24.46 -33.05 -21.68
CA LEU A 102 24.29 -32.69 -23.09
C LEU A 102 24.69 -31.22 -23.32
N GLN A 103 25.47 -31.03 -24.38
CA GLN A 103 26.11 -29.79 -24.85
C GLN A 103 25.17 -28.88 -25.65
N PRO A 104 25.52 -27.59 -25.84
CA PRO A 104 24.93 -26.71 -26.87
C PRO A 104 25.71 -26.79 -28.20
N GLU A 105 25.02 -26.55 -29.31
CA GLU A 105 25.56 -26.58 -30.68
C GLU A 105 25.85 -25.17 -31.25
N PHE A 106 27.08 -25.04 -31.78
CA PHE A 106 27.60 -24.21 -32.91
C PHE A 106 27.48 -22.67 -32.91
N SER A 107 28.39 -21.86 -33.48
CA SER A 107 29.82 -21.92 -33.88
C SER A 107 30.13 -20.58 -34.58
N GLY A 108 31.33 -20.01 -34.41
CA GLY A 108 31.82 -18.86 -35.16
C GLY A 108 33.20 -18.36 -34.71
N ASN A 109 34.24 -18.84 -35.40
CA ASN A 109 35.69 -18.57 -35.31
C ASN A 109 36.09 -17.09 -35.08
N ILE A 110 37.26 -16.73 -34.51
CA ILE A 110 38.64 -16.85 -35.06
C ILE A 110 39.72 -16.79 -33.95
N GLU A 111 40.86 -17.44 -34.24
CA GLU A 111 42.14 -17.62 -33.51
C GLU A 111 42.89 -16.38 -32.97
N PRO A 112 43.89 -16.58 -32.08
CA PRO A 112 44.60 -15.54 -31.33
C PRO A 112 45.91 -15.09 -32.00
N ALA A 113 46.31 -13.83 -31.74
CA ALA A 113 47.66 -13.35 -32.02
C ALA A 113 48.23 -12.59 -30.82
N ASN A 114 49.52 -12.86 -30.62
CA ASN A 114 50.36 -12.53 -29.48
C ASN A 114 51.09 -11.18 -29.73
N GLN A 115 51.49 -10.50 -28.64
CA GLN A 115 52.54 -9.47 -28.49
C GLN A 115 52.14 -7.97 -28.43
N PRO A 116 52.90 -7.14 -27.66
CA PRO A 116 52.40 -5.96 -26.94
C PRO A 116 52.88 -4.62 -27.53
N VAL A 117 52.13 -3.53 -27.34
CA VAL A 117 52.62 -2.15 -27.50
C VAL A 117 51.93 -1.20 -26.51
N GLU A 118 52.75 -0.26 -26.03
CA GLU A 118 52.61 0.77 -25.02
C GLU A 118 51.91 2.08 -25.51
N VAL A 119 51.30 2.78 -24.54
CA VAL A 119 51.05 4.24 -24.35
C VAL A 119 50.48 5.09 -25.50
N SER A 120 49.29 5.66 -25.29
CA SER A 120 49.02 7.12 -25.18
C SER A 120 47.54 7.43 -25.42
N GLU A 121 47.02 8.46 -24.72
CA GLU A 121 45.65 9.03 -24.78
C GLU A 121 44.68 8.56 -23.68
N PHE A 122 44.99 8.90 -22.42
CA PHE A 122 43.98 9.15 -21.38
C PHE A 122 44.54 10.12 -20.31
N GLU A 123 45.22 11.17 -20.77
CA GLU A 123 45.82 12.22 -19.92
C GLU A 123 45.42 13.64 -20.38
N GLU A 124 44.17 13.80 -20.85
CA GLU A 124 43.66 15.13 -21.27
C GLU A 124 42.25 15.45 -20.73
N ALA A 125 41.72 14.64 -19.80
CA ALA A 125 40.41 14.88 -19.18
C ALA A 125 40.45 15.17 -17.67
N THR A 126 41.61 15.03 -17.02
CA THR A 126 41.78 15.25 -15.57
C THR A 126 42.47 16.57 -15.21
N ASN A 127 43.02 17.30 -16.18
CA ASN A 127 43.68 18.59 -15.95
C ASN A 127 42.78 19.84 -16.10
N ASN A 128 41.47 19.67 -16.26
CA ASN A 128 40.51 20.78 -16.40
C ASN A 128 39.54 20.95 -15.22
N LEU A 129 39.72 20.20 -14.11
CA LEU A 129 38.90 20.34 -12.91
C LEU A 129 39.64 20.85 -11.67
N GLU A 130 40.98 20.96 -11.71
CA GLU A 130 41.78 21.49 -10.59
C GLU A 130 42.11 22.99 -10.67
N ASN A 131 41.68 23.70 -11.72
CA ASN A 131 41.92 25.16 -11.86
C ASN A 131 40.71 26.05 -11.58
N ASN A 132 39.60 25.51 -11.06
CA ASN A 132 38.39 26.30 -10.75
C ASN A 132 37.99 26.31 -9.27
N SER A 133 38.85 25.88 -8.34
CA SER A 133 38.55 25.89 -6.88
C SER A 133 39.31 26.94 -6.08
N VAL A 134 39.98 27.91 -6.71
CA VAL A 134 40.78 28.93 -6.00
C VAL A 134 40.17 30.34 -6.02
N ASP A 135 39.12 30.61 -6.82
CA ASP A 135 38.54 31.96 -6.94
C ASP A 135 37.13 32.14 -6.30
N LEU A 136 36.63 31.17 -5.54
CA LEU A 136 35.32 31.26 -4.85
C LEU A 136 35.41 31.34 -3.32
N LYS A 137 36.61 31.29 -2.75
CA LYS A 137 36.85 31.50 -1.30
C LYS A 137 37.30 32.92 -0.93
N ALA A 138 37.37 33.84 -1.90
CA ALA A 138 37.78 35.23 -1.69
C ALA A 138 36.61 36.26 -1.78
N GLU A 139 35.41 35.86 -2.24
CA GLU A 139 34.31 36.79 -2.51
C GLU A 139 33.11 36.67 -1.53
N ILE A 140 33.19 35.85 -0.47
CA ILE A 140 32.15 35.72 0.58
C ILE A 140 32.69 36.14 1.97
N SER A 141 33.67 37.05 1.98
CA SER A 141 34.19 37.68 3.23
C SER A 141 34.16 39.21 3.17
N LYS A 142 33.24 39.78 2.38
CA LYS A 142 33.08 41.23 2.18
C LYS A 142 31.62 41.69 2.02
N GLN A 143 30.72 41.12 2.81
CA GLN A 143 29.35 41.59 3.10
C GLN A 143 28.91 40.62 4.21
N GLU A 144 28.72 40.94 5.48
CA GLU A 144 28.14 42.12 6.10
C GLU A 144 28.73 42.27 7.52
N SER A 145 29.24 43.46 7.86
CA SER A 145 29.34 43.90 9.26
C SER A 145 29.47 45.42 9.30
N THR A 146 28.37 46.18 9.41
CA THR A 146 28.27 47.37 10.30
C THR A 146 26.88 48.01 10.31
N ALA A 147 26.52 48.48 11.52
CA ALA A 147 25.53 49.51 11.93
C ALA A 147 24.27 48.96 12.65
N ILE A 148 24.24 48.85 13.99
CA ILE A 148 24.14 49.89 15.05
C ILE A 148 22.71 50.46 15.26
N ALA A 149 22.10 50.01 16.36
CA ALA A 149 21.38 50.72 17.43
C ALA A 149 20.00 51.43 17.25
N THR A 150 19.10 51.04 18.18
CA THR A 150 18.17 51.84 19.03
C THR A 150 16.91 52.51 18.46
N LYS A 151 15.73 52.03 18.94
CA LYS A 151 14.58 52.76 19.56
C LYS A 151 13.43 51.77 19.82
N SER A 152 13.12 51.43 21.07
CA SER A 152 12.15 52.04 22.00
C SER A 152 10.66 51.85 21.66
N ASP A 153 9.98 51.15 22.57
CA ASP A 153 8.66 51.41 23.16
C ASP A 153 7.35 51.33 22.35
N SER A 154 6.48 50.53 22.96
CA SER A 154 5.12 50.84 23.43
C SER A 154 3.91 50.30 22.66
N ASP A 155 3.05 49.72 23.50
CA ASP A 155 1.60 49.57 23.41
C ASP A 155 1.02 48.60 22.36
N LEU A 156 0.36 47.56 22.87
CA LEU A 156 -1.10 47.50 22.85
C LEU A 156 -1.60 46.48 23.88
N SER A 157 -2.24 47.03 24.92
CA SER A 157 -3.05 46.34 25.91
C SER A 157 -4.53 46.36 25.49
N ASN A 158 -5.31 45.41 26.04
CA ASN A 158 -6.78 45.29 26.03
C ASN A 158 -7.38 44.78 24.69
N LEU A 159 -8.39 43.89 24.66
CA LEU A 159 -9.51 43.68 25.57
C LEU A 159 -9.91 42.21 25.67
N SER A 160 -10.31 41.87 26.88
CA SER A 160 -11.06 40.70 27.30
C SER A 160 -12.58 40.88 27.12
N GLU A 161 -13.29 39.74 27.20
CA GLU A 161 -14.73 39.55 27.52
C GLU A 161 -15.80 39.83 26.44
N LEU A 162 -16.60 38.82 26.10
CA LEU A 162 -17.99 38.71 26.59
C LEU A 162 -18.66 37.40 26.18
N SER A 163 -19.47 36.86 27.09
CA SER A 163 -20.19 35.58 27.02
C SER A 163 -21.71 35.79 27.11
N ILE A 164 -22.49 35.01 26.33
CA ILE A 164 -23.80 34.35 26.63
C ILE A 164 -25.03 35.29 26.86
N ALA A 165 -26.02 35.44 25.96
CA ALA A 165 -27.20 34.61 25.55
C ALA A 165 -28.50 35.46 25.71
N PRO A 166 -29.76 34.98 25.51
CA PRO A 166 -30.43 34.16 24.46
C PRO A 166 -31.73 34.82 23.90
N GLU A 167 -32.41 34.25 22.89
CA GLU A 167 -33.90 34.20 22.80
C GLU A 167 -34.48 33.48 21.55
N GLU A 168 -35.69 32.96 21.74
CA GLU A 168 -36.56 32.11 20.88
C GLU A 168 -37.38 32.89 19.81
N LEU A 169 -37.90 32.17 18.78
CA LEU A 169 -39.33 32.02 18.39
C LEU A 169 -39.60 31.85 16.87
N ASP A 170 -40.24 30.72 16.56
CA ASP A 170 -41.40 30.44 15.68
C ASP A 170 -41.52 30.90 14.21
N ALA A 171 -41.60 29.85 13.36
CA ALA A 171 -42.69 29.48 12.43
C ALA A 171 -43.22 30.45 11.36
N ILE A 172 -43.22 29.96 10.10
CA ILE A 172 -44.37 29.68 9.20
C ILE A 172 -43.86 29.63 7.75
N GLN A 173 -44.03 28.50 7.05
CA GLN A 173 -44.64 28.52 5.72
C GLN A 173 -45.14 27.11 5.33
N GLN A 174 -46.43 27.04 5.04
CA GLN A 174 -47.17 25.91 4.52
C GLN A 174 -47.37 26.10 3.01
N ASN A 175 -47.34 25.00 2.25
CA ASN A 175 -47.92 24.77 0.92
C ASN A 175 -47.36 25.56 -0.27
N GLN A 176 -46.95 24.87 -1.35
CA GLN A 176 -47.86 24.24 -2.31
C GLN A 176 -47.13 23.23 -3.22
N ASP A 177 -47.94 22.30 -3.69
CA ASP A 177 -47.66 21.19 -4.60
C ASP A 177 -46.88 21.59 -5.86
N ASP A 178 -46.01 20.70 -6.33
CA ASP A 178 -46.07 20.34 -7.74
C ASP A 178 -45.71 18.87 -7.97
N THR A 179 -46.59 18.23 -8.72
CA THR A 179 -46.62 16.81 -9.05
C THR A 179 -45.43 16.38 -9.90
N SER A 180 -44.72 15.34 -9.48
CA SER A 180 -43.90 14.52 -10.39
C SER A 180 -44.14 13.03 -10.14
N LEU A 181 -44.36 12.33 -11.25
CA LEU A 181 -44.76 10.93 -11.34
C LEU A 181 -43.67 10.00 -10.79
N VAL A 182 -43.99 9.26 -9.72
CA VAL A 182 -43.20 8.11 -9.28
C VAL A 182 -43.56 6.91 -10.16
N LEU A 183 -42.68 6.56 -11.09
CA LEU A 183 -42.77 5.30 -11.83
C LEU A 183 -42.03 4.23 -11.05
N ASN A 184 -42.79 3.45 -10.29
CA ASN A 184 -42.30 2.34 -9.50
C ASN A 184 -42.01 1.16 -10.45
N LEU A 185 -40.75 0.96 -10.83
CA LEU A 185 -40.28 -0.25 -11.50
C LEU A 185 -39.49 -1.08 -10.48
N LYS A 186 -40.16 -2.11 -10.00
CA LYS A 186 -39.59 -3.16 -9.16
C LYS A 186 -38.75 -4.08 -10.06
N THR A 187 -37.44 -4.07 -9.92
CA THR A 187 -36.51 -5.06 -10.50
C THR A 187 -35.34 -5.21 -9.53
N PRO A 188 -34.88 -6.44 -9.22
CA PRO A 188 -34.02 -6.66 -8.06
C PRO A 188 -32.67 -6.00 -8.24
N ALA A 189 -32.26 -5.24 -7.22
CA ALA A 189 -30.88 -4.84 -7.04
C ALA A 189 -30.02 -6.10 -6.99
N GLN A 190 -29.28 -6.38 -8.05
CA GLN A 190 -28.00 -7.05 -7.90
C GLN A 190 -27.04 -5.97 -7.43
N GLU A 191 -26.80 -5.95 -6.13
CA GLU A 191 -25.64 -5.30 -5.53
C GLU A 191 -24.40 -5.86 -6.22
N GLN A 192 -23.83 -5.10 -7.16
CA GLN A 192 -22.41 -5.23 -7.46
C GLN A 192 -21.68 -4.52 -6.34
N GLU A 193 -21.56 -5.21 -5.21
CA GLU A 193 -20.60 -4.86 -4.16
C GLU A 193 -19.21 -4.88 -4.79
N THR A 194 -18.57 -3.72 -4.76
CA THR A 194 -17.24 -3.50 -5.31
C THR A 194 -16.24 -4.37 -4.57
N ALA A 195 -15.69 -5.38 -5.26
CA ALA A 195 -14.53 -6.14 -4.81
C ALA A 195 -13.28 -5.25 -4.84
N ALA A 196 -13.04 -4.56 -3.74
CA ALA A 196 -11.75 -4.02 -3.36
C ALA A 196 -11.62 -4.07 -1.84
N ILE A 197 -11.76 -5.26 -1.26
CA ILE A 197 -11.36 -5.42 0.13
C ILE A 197 -9.84 -5.33 0.14
N ALA A 198 -9.35 -4.24 0.72
CA ALA A 198 -7.99 -4.12 1.22
C ALA A 198 -7.61 -5.47 1.85
N GLN A 199 -6.55 -6.12 1.34
CA GLN A 199 -5.81 -7.07 2.16
C GLN A 199 -5.70 -6.42 3.54
N PRO A 200 -6.08 -7.10 4.64
CA PRO A 200 -5.94 -6.49 5.95
C PRO A 200 -4.51 -5.98 5.98
N LEU A 201 -4.35 -4.66 6.09
CA LEU A 201 -3.05 -4.04 6.24
C LEU A 201 -2.37 -4.87 7.31
N ILE A 202 -1.40 -5.71 6.93
CA ILE A 202 -0.59 -6.42 7.91
C ILE A 202 0.41 -5.36 8.40
N LEU A 203 -0.14 -4.33 9.05
CA LEU A 203 0.55 -3.25 9.74
C LEU A 203 1.04 -3.84 11.04
N THR A 204 2.08 -4.65 10.92
CA THR A 204 2.84 -5.17 12.03
C THR A 204 4.17 -4.41 12.02
N GLN A 205 4.56 -3.80 13.14
CA GLN A 205 5.90 -3.21 13.26
C GLN A 205 6.93 -4.26 12.86
N ARG A 206 7.68 -3.97 11.79
CA ARG A 206 8.74 -4.81 11.27
C ARG A 206 9.99 -4.72 12.16
N PRO A 207 10.89 -5.71 12.09
CA PRO A 207 12.13 -5.73 12.86
C PRO A 207 13.02 -4.47 12.69
N ASN A 208 12.87 -3.72 11.59
CA ASN A 208 13.62 -2.48 11.35
C ASN A 208 12.70 -1.25 11.35
N SER A 209 12.73 -0.47 12.43
CA SER A 209 11.89 0.72 12.63
C SER A 209 12.26 1.90 11.72
N ASN A 210 13.46 1.88 11.12
CA ASN A 210 13.96 2.92 10.23
C ASN A 210 13.60 2.73 8.76
N THR A 211 12.94 1.62 8.45
CA THR A 211 12.48 1.29 7.10
C THR A 211 10.97 1.48 6.99
N GLU A 212 10.53 2.42 6.16
CA GLU A 212 9.12 2.43 5.75
C GLU A 212 8.86 1.24 4.82
N PRO A 213 7.74 0.50 5.00
CA PRO A 213 7.40 -0.56 4.08
C PRO A 213 7.10 0.00 2.68
N LEU A 214 7.38 -0.80 1.65
CA LEU A 214 6.79 -0.56 0.34
C LEU A 214 5.27 -0.43 0.48
N PRO A 215 4.63 0.52 -0.23
CA PRO A 215 3.19 0.58 -0.30
C PRO A 215 2.63 -0.79 -0.67
N GLU A 216 1.58 -1.23 0.04
CA GLU A 216 0.92 -2.47 -0.29
C GLU A 216 0.26 -2.33 -1.67
N VAL A 217 0.73 -3.14 -2.62
CA VAL A 217 0.25 -3.09 -3.99
C VAL A 217 -0.65 -4.27 -4.26
N GLN A 218 -1.85 -3.98 -4.76
CA GLN A 218 -2.73 -4.97 -5.33
C GLN A 218 -2.65 -4.89 -6.87
N PRO A 219 -2.92 -6.01 -7.59
CA PRO A 219 -3.24 -5.95 -9.01
C PRO A 219 -4.32 -4.89 -9.27
N LEU A 220 -4.40 -4.39 -10.50
CA LEU A 220 -5.59 -3.63 -10.87
C LEU A 220 -6.81 -4.52 -10.62
N PRO A 221 -7.91 -4.00 -10.04
CA PRO A 221 -9.19 -4.68 -10.12
C PRO A 221 -9.43 -5.10 -11.57
N ASP A 222 -10.06 -6.25 -11.78
CA ASP A 222 -10.53 -6.59 -13.11
C ASP A 222 -11.29 -5.37 -13.66
N GLU A 223 -11.02 -5.02 -14.92
CA GLU A 223 -11.83 -4.03 -15.62
C GLU A 223 -13.21 -4.67 -15.84
N THR A 224 -14.00 -4.83 -14.76
CA THR A 224 -15.41 -4.51 -14.86
C THR A 224 -15.41 -3.06 -15.25
N THR A 225 -15.37 -2.86 -16.57
CA THR A 225 -15.72 -1.61 -17.22
C THR A 225 -16.87 -1.11 -16.38
N PRO A 226 -16.75 0.02 -15.68
CA PRO A 226 -17.94 0.65 -15.18
C PRO A 226 -18.77 0.76 -16.45
N THR A 227 -19.94 0.14 -16.50
CA THR A 227 -20.98 0.64 -17.40
C THR A 227 -21.40 2.00 -16.83
N GLN A 228 -20.43 2.90 -16.64
CA GLN A 228 -20.66 4.31 -16.74
C GLN A 228 -20.89 4.48 -18.23
N THR A 229 -22.15 4.35 -18.62
CA THR A 229 -22.67 5.20 -19.67
C THR A 229 -22.29 6.61 -19.23
N ILE A 230 -21.12 7.07 -19.69
CA ILE A 230 -21.04 8.43 -20.16
C ILE A 230 -22.04 8.41 -21.30
N ASP A 231 -23.31 8.63 -20.97
CA ASP A 231 -24.30 8.99 -21.96
C ASP A 231 -23.67 10.20 -22.60
N THR A 232 -23.08 9.99 -23.78
CA THR A 232 -22.78 11.08 -24.70
C THR A 232 -24.07 11.86 -24.68
N PRO A 233 -24.06 13.16 -24.32
CA PRO A 233 -25.31 13.92 -24.25
C PRO A 233 -26.01 13.59 -25.55
N GLU A 234 -27.17 12.92 -25.42
CA GLU A 234 -27.98 12.54 -26.56
C GLU A 234 -28.01 13.83 -27.34
N THR A 235 -27.31 13.86 -28.48
CA THR A 235 -27.21 15.06 -29.30
C THR A 235 -28.63 15.48 -29.36
N ALA A 236 -28.98 16.62 -28.73
CA ALA A 236 -30.35 16.99 -28.56
C ALA A 236 -30.86 16.97 -29.98
N THR A 237 -31.56 15.90 -30.31
CA THR A 237 -32.06 15.72 -31.65
C THR A 237 -33.05 16.84 -31.64
N PRO A 238 -32.88 17.90 -32.45
CA PRO A 238 -33.94 18.88 -32.52
C PRO A 238 -35.17 18.04 -32.81
N SER A 239 -36.10 18.04 -31.85
CA SER A 239 -37.39 17.38 -32.01
C SER A 239 -38.17 18.23 -33.00
N SER A 240 -37.71 18.18 -34.24
CA SER A 240 -38.48 18.40 -35.43
C SER A 240 -38.57 17.01 -36.04
N THR A 241 -39.75 16.41 -35.90
CA THR A 241 -40.34 15.52 -36.90
C THR A 241 -39.65 15.68 -38.26
N PRO A 242 -39.24 14.60 -38.96
CA PRO A 242 -38.80 14.71 -40.33
C PRO A 242 -40.02 15.12 -41.16
N THR A 243 -40.31 16.41 -41.19
CA THR A 243 -40.97 17.00 -42.34
C THR A 243 -39.97 16.78 -43.45
N SER A 244 -40.34 15.91 -44.38
CA SER A 244 -39.69 15.74 -45.67
C SER A 244 -39.66 17.10 -46.36
N THR A 245 -38.68 17.92 -46.01
CA THR A 245 -38.24 19.05 -46.80
C THR A 245 -37.44 18.43 -47.94
N PRO A 246 -37.79 18.71 -49.20
CA PRO A 246 -37.07 18.11 -50.32
C PRO A 246 -35.58 18.48 -50.20
N THR A 247 -34.73 17.48 -50.41
CA THR A 247 -33.31 17.67 -50.73
C THR A 247 -33.22 18.47 -52.02
N THR A 248 -33.36 19.79 -51.94
CA THR A 248 -32.66 20.68 -52.87
C THR A 248 -31.20 20.49 -52.52
N SER A 249 -30.45 19.77 -53.36
CA SER A 249 -29.00 19.86 -53.35
C SER A 249 -28.66 21.34 -53.48
N ASP A 250 -28.21 21.93 -52.39
CA ASP A 250 -27.71 23.28 -52.40
C ASP A 250 -26.38 23.25 -53.15
N ASP A 251 -26.46 23.34 -54.48
CA ASP A 251 -25.35 23.21 -55.43
C ASP A 251 -24.48 24.49 -55.44
N ARG A 252 -24.39 25.14 -54.27
CA ARG A 252 -23.54 26.31 -54.02
C ARG A 252 -22.09 25.85 -54.00
N ASN A 253 -21.41 26.10 -55.11
CA ASN A 253 -19.96 25.99 -55.21
C ASN A 253 -19.32 27.28 -54.70
N VAL A 254 -18.35 27.11 -53.80
CA VAL A 254 -17.58 28.18 -53.20
C VAL A 254 -16.16 28.15 -53.76
N THR A 255 -15.57 29.31 -54.01
CA THR A 255 -14.20 29.45 -54.52
C THR A 255 -13.37 30.16 -53.44
N GLY A 256 -12.40 29.47 -52.85
CA GLY A 256 -11.55 30.02 -51.81
C GLY A 256 -10.57 28.99 -51.26
N GLN A 257 -9.56 29.45 -50.51
CA GLN A 257 -8.67 28.58 -49.74
C GLN A 257 -9.34 28.21 -48.42
N VAL A 258 -9.28 26.94 -48.03
CA VAL A 258 -9.83 26.49 -46.75
C VAL A 258 -8.76 26.65 -45.67
N GLN A 259 -9.11 27.39 -44.62
CA GLN A 259 -8.26 27.59 -43.45
C GLN A 259 -8.95 27.02 -42.22
N ILE A 260 -8.19 26.30 -41.39
CA ILE A 260 -8.66 25.77 -40.11
C ILE A 260 -8.20 26.71 -38.99
N THR A 261 -9.11 27.08 -38.09
CA THR A 261 -8.83 27.95 -36.93
C THR A 261 -9.35 27.30 -35.65
N GLY A 262 -8.84 27.73 -34.49
CA GLY A 262 -9.36 27.30 -33.18
C GLY A 262 -8.88 25.94 -32.66
N SER A 263 -7.97 25.26 -33.38
CA SER A 263 -7.31 24.05 -32.90
C SER A 263 -6.06 24.40 -32.08
N THR A 264 -5.97 23.86 -30.86
CA THR A 264 -4.75 23.89 -30.03
C THR A 264 -4.12 22.51 -29.88
N VAL A 265 -4.88 21.45 -30.16
CA VAL A 265 -4.45 20.04 -30.06
C VAL A 265 -3.71 19.57 -31.31
N PHE A 266 -4.20 19.93 -32.50
CA PHE A 266 -3.69 19.44 -33.77
C PHE A 266 -3.08 20.57 -34.61
N GLY A 267 -2.05 20.23 -35.38
CA GLY A 267 -1.33 21.13 -36.28
C GLY A 267 -1.90 21.14 -37.70
N GLU A 268 -1.33 21.98 -38.56
CA GLU A 268 -1.69 22.03 -39.99
C GLU A 268 -1.38 20.69 -40.69
N GLU A 269 -0.33 20.00 -40.26
CA GLU A 269 0.09 18.70 -40.76
C GLU A 269 -0.96 17.59 -40.54
N ASP A 270 -1.69 17.64 -39.44
CA ASP A 270 -2.72 16.66 -39.08
C ASP A 270 -3.96 16.82 -39.96
N PHE A 271 -4.25 18.05 -40.38
CA PHE A 271 -5.38 18.38 -41.23
C PHE A 271 -5.07 18.29 -42.72
N ALA A 272 -3.80 18.32 -43.12
CA ALA A 272 -3.39 18.30 -44.54
C ALA A 272 -4.01 17.14 -45.35
N PRO A 273 -4.13 15.89 -44.84
CA PRO A 273 -4.80 14.80 -45.55
C PRO A 273 -6.29 15.08 -45.79
N ILE A 274 -6.97 15.69 -44.82
CA ILE A 274 -8.40 16.04 -44.90
C ILE A 274 -8.61 17.17 -45.91
N LEU A 275 -7.73 18.17 -45.90
CA LEU A 275 -7.76 19.31 -46.81
C LEU A 275 -7.33 18.95 -48.24
N ALA A 276 -6.50 17.93 -48.44
CA ALA A 276 -6.11 17.47 -49.77
C ALA A 276 -7.29 16.96 -50.61
N GLU A 277 -8.37 16.50 -49.97
CA GLU A 277 -9.62 16.12 -50.65
C GLU A 277 -10.42 17.32 -51.18
N LEU A 278 -10.11 18.54 -50.71
CA LEU A 278 -10.74 19.80 -51.12
C LEU A 278 -9.98 20.45 -52.29
N THR A 279 -9.63 19.66 -53.32
CA THR A 279 -8.82 20.12 -54.45
C THR A 279 -9.67 20.68 -55.60
N GLY A 280 -9.52 21.97 -55.89
CA GLY A 280 -10.12 22.66 -57.05
C GLY A 280 -10.66 24.06 -56.73
N THR A 281 -11.04 24.84 -57.75
CA THR A 281 -11.66 26.18 -57.62
C THR A 281 -13.16 26.16 -57.32
N ASN A 282 -13.80 24.98 -57.30
CA ASN A 282 -15.21 24.80 -56.94
C ASN A 282 -15.29 23.75 -55.83
N ILE A 283 -15.42 24.21 -54.58
CA ILE A 283 -15.64 23.36 -53.42
C ILE A 283 -17.15 23.41 -53.12
N SER A 284 -17.82 22.25 -53.09
CA SER A 284 -19.24 22.19 -52.73
C SER A 284 -19.43 22.30 -51.22
N LEU A 285 -20.60 22.81 -50.78
CA LEU A 285 -20.95 22.81 -49.35
C LEU A 285 -20.93 21.40 -48.74
N GLU A 286 -21.27 20.37 -49.53
CA GLU A 286 -21.16 18.98 -49.10
C GLU A 286 -19.71 18.55 -48.84
N GLN A 287 -18.76 18.97 -49.67
CA GLN A 287 -17.34 18.70 -49.45
C GLN A 287 -16.83 19.39 -48.18
N LEU A 288 -17.24 20.64 -47.93
CA LEU A 288 -16.89 21.36 -46.70
C LEU A 288 -17.48 20.68 -45.46
N ASN A 289 -18.73 20.23 -45.52
CA ASN A 289 -19.36 19.49 -44.41
C ASN A 289 -18.62 18.18 -44.15
N ARG A 290 -18.27 17.40 -45.19
CA ARG A 290 -17.46 16.19 -45.00
C ARG A 290 -16.10 16.50 -44.37
N ALA A 291 -15.45 17.60 -44.77
CA ALA A 291 -14.19 18.00 -44.15
C ALA A 291 -14.36 18.34 -42.67
N ALA A 292 -15.38 19.12 -42.31
CA ALA A 292 -15.72 19.41 -40.91
C ALA A 292 -16.05 18.14 -40.11
N ASP A 293 -16.78 17.19 -40.71
CA ASP A 293 -17.10 15.90 -40.08
C ASP A 293 -15.84 15.06 -39.85
N ARG A 294 -14.90 15.01 -40.81
CA ARG A 294 -13.61 14.32 -40.61
C ARG A 294 -12.74 14.98 -39.55
N ILE A 295 -12.70 16.31 -39.51
CA ILE A 295 -11.97 17.03 -38.45
C ILE A 295 -12.60 16.71 -37.09
N THR A 296 -13.93 16.74 -36.99
CA THR A 296 -14.66 16.36 -35.77
C THR A 296 -14.34 14.92 -35.38
N GLN A 297 -14.37 13.99 -36.34
CA GLN A 297 -14.05 12.59 -36.11
C GLN A 297 -12.61 12.39 -35.59
N LEU A 298 -11.64 13.14 -36.10
CA LEU A 298 -10.25 13.13 -35.59
C LEU A 298 -10.20 13.51 -34.10
N TYR A 299 -10.94 14.55 -33.70
CA TYR A 299 -11.06 14.94 -32.29
C TYR A 299 -11.74 13.84 -31.44
N LEU A 300 -12.81 13.25 -31.94
CA LEU A 300 -13.54 12.18 -31.23
C LEU A 300 -12.67 10.94 -31.02
N GLU A 301 -11.90 10.53 -32.04
CA GLU A 301 -11.01 9.36 -31.98
C GLU A 301 -9.89 9.53 -30.94
N GLU A 302 -9.42 10.76 -30.72
CA GLU A 302 -8.42 11.09 -29.70
C GLU A 302 -9.05 11.45 -28.32
N GLY A 303 -10.37 11.26 -28.15
CA GLY A 303 -11.06 11.38 -26.87
C GLY A 303 -11.57 12.78 -26.50
N TYR A 304 -11.62 13.71 -27.46
CA TYR A 304 -12.14 15.06 -27.27
C TYR A 304 -13.62 15.17 -27.62
N ILE A 305 -14.47 14.43 -26.91
CA ILE A 305 -15.89 14.19 -27.26
C ILE A 305 -16.77 15.45 -27.29
N THR A 306 -16.33 16.53 -26.66
CA THR A 306 -17.05 17.81 -26.61
C THR A 306 -16.57 18.81 -27.65
N SER A 307 -15.61 18.43 -28.50
CA SER A 307 -15.06 19.29 -29.55
C SER A 307 -15.70 19.00 -30.90
N ARG A 308 -15.88 20.03 -31.74
CA ARG A 308 -16.43 19.88 -33.09
C ARG A 308 -15.88 20.94 -34.05
N ALA A 309 -15.80 20.62 -35.33
CA ALA A 309 -15.54 21.60 -36.37
C ALA A 309 -16.83 22.12 -36.99
N VAL A 310 -16.92 23.43 -37.20
CA VAL A 310 -18.05 24.10 -37.84
C VAL A 310 -17.57 25.01 -38.96
N ILE A 311 -18.39 25.13 -39.99
CA ILE A 311 -18.16 26.09 -41.07
C ILE A 311 -18.61 27.47 -40.58
N VAL A 312 -17.76 28.49 -40.70
CA VAL A 312 -18.16 29.88 -40.41
C VAL A 312 -18.91 30.42 -41.61
N GLU A 313 -20.24 30.55 -41.51
CA GLU A 313 -21.11 30.94 -42.63
C GLU A 313 -20.69 32.25 -43.30
N ASP A 314 -20.25 33.24 -42.51
CA ASP A 314 -19.78 34.54 -43.02
C ASP A 314 -18.55 34.44 -43.92
N SER A 315 -17.73 33.39 -43.76
CA SER A 315 -16.51 33.17 -44.54
C SER A 315 -16.79 32.64 -45.96
N LEU A 316 -17.97 32.09 -46.21
CA LEU A 316 -18.35 31.45 -47.47
C LEU A 316 -18.41 32.43 -48.67
N ASN A 317 -18.40 33.74 -48.41
CA ASN A 317 -18.39 34.77 -49.45
C ASN A 317 -17.02 35.45 -49.61
N THR A 318 -15.97 34.89 -49.01
CA THR A 318 -14.62 35.45 -49.04
C THR A 318 -13.63 34.53 -49.77
N ASP A 319 -12.43 35.02 -50.06
CA ASP A 319 -11.36 34.21 -50.67
C ASP A 319 -10.80 33.13 -49.72
N THR A 320 -11.19 33.16 -48.43
CA THR A 320 -10.73 32.23 -47.40
C THR A 320 -11.91 31.66 -46.62
N ILE A 321 -12.21 30.39 -46.84
CA ILE A 321 -13.28 29.66 -46.16
C ILE A 321 -12.73 29.19 -44.81
N GLU A 322 -13.37 29.60 -43.72
CA GLU A 322 -12.95 29.27 -42.36
C GLU A 322 -13.71 28.04 -41.84
N LEU A 323 -12.96 26.98 -41.55
CA LEU A 323 -13.39 25.84 -40.74
C LEU A 323 -12.91 26.08 -39.31
N ARG A 324 -13.82 26.45 -38.42
CA ARG A 324 -13.49 26.74 -37.03
C ARG A 324 -13.70 25.50 -36.18
N VAL A 325 -12.66 25.05 -35.50
CA VAL A 325 -12.76 24.06 -34.44
C VAL A 325 -13.19 24.76 -33.16
N ILE A 326 -14.25 24.23 -32.55
CA ILE A 326 -14.72 24.60 -31.22
C ILE A 326 -14.24 23.51 -30.27
N GLU A 327 -13.17 23.82 -29.56
CA GLU A 327 -12.58 22.96 -28.56
C GLU A 327 -13.36 23.02 -27.25
N GLY A 328 -13.97 21.90 -26.87
CA GLY A 328 -14.89 21.84 -25.75
C GLY A 328 -14.20 21.99 -24.40
N LYS A 329 -14.88 22.60 -23.42
CA LYS A 329 -14.41 22.77 -22.05
C LYS A 329 -15.47 22.36 -21.03
N VAL A 330 -15.04 22.06 -19.81
CA VAL A 330 -15.94 21.96 -18.66
C VAL A 330 -16.13 23.37 -18.09
N ASP A 331 -17.36 23.86 -18.04
CA ASP A 331 -17.68 25.19 -17.51
C ASP A 331 -17.96 25.15 -16.01
N ALA A 332 -18.89 24.27 -15.59
CA ALA A 332 -19.19 24.04 -14.19
C ALA A 332 -18.87 22.58 -13.75
N ILE A 333 -18.48 22.42 -12.48
CA ILE A 333 -18.41 21.12 -11.80
C ILE A 333 -19.31 21.20 -10.57
N THR A 334 -20.37 20.39 -10.54
CA THR A 334 -21.30 20.30 -9.41
C THR A 334 -20.97 19.07 -8.59
N LEU A 335 -20.82 19.20 -7.27
CA LEU A 335 -20.57 18.08 -6.36
C LEU A 335 -21.80 17.82 -5.48
N GLN A 336 -22.10 16.54 -5.23
CA GLN A 336 -23.16 16.10 -4.34
C GLN A 336 -22.70 14.87 -3.53
N GLY A 337 -23.22 14.71 -2.31
CA GLY A 337 -22.98 13.55 -1.46
C GLY A 337 -21.69 13.59 -0.62
N ASN A 338 -20.82 14.57 -0.84
CA ASN A 338 -19.66 14.83 0.01
C ASN A 338 -20.04 15.68 1.24
N GLU A 339 -20.38 15.02 2.34
CA GLU A 339 -20.77 15.67 3.60
C GLU A 339 -19.58 16.12 4.46
N HIS A 340 -18.51 15.32 4.52
CA HIS A 340 -17.31 15.63 5.32
C HIS A 340 -16.09 15.97 4.46
N VAL A 341 -15.98 15.42 3.25
CA VAL A 341 -14.92 15.76 2.30
C VAL A 341 -15.20 17.14 1.72
N ASN A 342 -14.25 18.06 1.88
CA ASN A 342 -14.39 19.42 1.39
C ASN A 342 -14.47 19.48 -0.14
N ASP A 343 -15.36 20.32 -0.69
CA ASP A 343 -15.47 20.56 -2.14
C ASP A 343 -14.12 20.89 -2.78
N SER A 344 -13.33 21.75 -2.13
CA SER A 344 -12.02 22.16 -2.64
C SER A 344 -11.04 20.98 -2.82
N TYR A 345 -11.16 19.94 -2.00
CA TYR A 345 -10.36 18.74 -2.09
C TYR A 345 -10.67 17.97 -3.38
N LEU A 346 -11.96 17.76 -3.65
CA LEU A 346 -12.44 17.04 -4.83
C LEU A 346 -12.26 17.87 -6.11
N LEU A 347 -12.69 19.13 -6.10
CA LEU A 347 -12.63 20.02 -7.26
C LEU A 347 -11.19 20.22 -7.75
N SER A 348 -10.22 20.38 -6.85
CA SER A 348 -8.82 20.58 -7.25
C SER A 348 -8.23 19.36 -7.97
N ARG A 349 -8.66 18.15 -7.61
CA ARG A 349 -8.24 16.88 -8.24
C ARG A 349 -8.96 16.64 -9.57
N LEU A 350 -10.28 16.86 -9.61
CA LEU A 350 -11.07 16.73 -10.84
C LEU A 350 -10.58 17.68 -11.94
N ARG A 351 -10.20 18.91 -11.58
CA ARG A 351 -9.63 19.90 -12.50
C ARG A 351 -8.32 19.48 -13.17
N LEU A 352 -7.59 18.50 -12.61
CA LEU A 352 -6.42 17.95 -13.30
C LEU A 352 -6.79 17.18 -14.57
N GLY A 353 -7.98 16.59 -14.59
CA GLY A 353 -8.53 15.83 -15.71
C GLY A 353 -9.48 16.64 -16.60
N ALA A 354 -10.12 17.67 -16.05
CA ALA A 354 -11.01 18.58 -16.77
C ALA A 354 -10.28 19.79 -17.40
N LYS A 355 -9.10 19.58 -17.99
CA LYS A 355 -8.37 20.64 -18.72
C LYS A 355 -9.08 20.98 -20.03
N GLN A 356 -8.84 22.18 -20.56
CA GLN A 356 -9.30 22.58 -21.89
C GLN A 356 -8.21 22.32 -22.94
N PRO A 357 -8.53 21.72 -24.09
CA PRO A 357 -9.80 21.03 -24.40
C PRO A 357 -10.02 19.77 -23.55
N LEU A 358 -11.29 19.49 -23.24
CA LEU A 358 -11.68 18.35 -22.43
C LEU A 358 -11.34 17.05 -23.15
N ASN A 359 -10.54 16.22 -22.50
CA ASN A 359 -10.22 14.87 -22.92
C ASN A 359 -10.81 13.87 -21.90
N THR A 360 -11.61 12.92 -22.37
CA THR A 360 -12.31 11.97 -21.50
C THR A 360 -11.37 11.04 -20.76
N GLY A 361 -10.30 10.58 -21.41
CA GLY A 361 -9.30 9.71 -20.78
C GLY A 361 -8.63 10.36 -19.57
N ASN A 362 -8.27 11.64 -19.69
CA ASN A 362 -7.70 12.41 -18.57
C ASN A 362 -8.68 12.57 -17.41
N LEU A 363 -9.97 12.80 -17.69
CA LEU A 363 -11.01 12.92 -16.67
C LEU A 363 -11.29 11.58 -15.99
N GLU A 364 -11.42 10.50 -16.76
CA GLU A 364 -11.59 9.14 -16.25
C GLU A 364 -10.43 8.73 -15.34
N ASP A 365 -9.19 9.05 -15.71
CA ASP A 365 -8.03 8.77 -14.87
C ASP A 365 -8.13 9.46 -13.51
N GLN A 366 -8.59 10.72 -13.45
CA GLN A 366 -8.80 11.41 -12.17
C GLN A 366 -9.94 10.80 -11.35
N LEU A 367 -11.05 10.42 -11.99
CA LEU A 367 -12.15 9.74 -11.31
C LEU A 367 -11.71 8.39 -10.74
N ARG A 368 -10.94 7.61 -11.50
CA ARG A 368 -10.35 6.35 -11.04
C ARG A 368 -9.36 6.56 -9.89
N LEU A 369 -8.54 7.60 -9.94
CA LEU A 369 -7.64 7.96 -8.83
C LEU A 369 -8.41 8.34 -7.56
N LEU A 370 -9.54 9.07 -7.69
CA LEU A 370 -10.42 9.39 -6.57
C LEU A 370 -11.09 8.13 -6.01
N LYS A 371 -11.54 7.21 -6.86
CA LYS A 371 -12.13 5.92 -6.45
C LYS A 371 -11.13 5.01 -5.74
N LEU A 372 -9.83 5.09 -6.08
CA LEU A 372 -8.77 4.37 -5.39
C LEU A 372 -8.41 4.98 -4.02
N ASN A 373 -8.95 6.15 -3.69
CA ASN A 373 -8.69 6.81 -2.41
C ASN A 373 -9.58 6.21 -1.31
N PRO A 374 -9.04 5.74 -0.19
CA PRO A 374 -9.84 5.07 0.85
C PRO A 374 -10.86 5.95 1.58
N ILE A 375 -10.93 7.26 1.30
CA ILE A 375 -11.97 8.16 1.83
C ILE A 375 -13.23 8.19 0.95
N ILE A 376 -13.17 7.62 -0.25
CA ILE A 376 -14.25 7.58 -1.25
C ILE A 376 -14.64 6.12 -1.47
N ASP A 377 -15.90 5.78 -1.21
CA ASP A 377 -16.44 4.44 -1.48
C ASP A 377 -16.88 4.32 -2.95
N ASN A 378 -17.62 5.33 -3.42
CA ASN A 378 -18.07 5.41 -4.80
C ASN A 378 -18.02 6.85 -5.34
N ILE A 379 -17.82 6.98 -6.64
CA ILE A 379 -17.87 8.25 -7.37
C ILE A 379 -18.47 8.03 -8.75
N GLU A 380 -19.45 8.85 -9.09
CA GLU A 380 -20.17 8.82 -10.37
C GLU A 380 -20.06 10.20 -11.03
N ALA A 381 -19.89 10.20 -12.34
CA ALA A 381 -19.73 11.42 -13.12
C ALA A 381 -20.68 11.42 -14.32
N THR A 382 -21.41 12.51 -14.51
CA THR A 382 -22.28 12.73 -15.66
C THR A 382 -21.89 14.02 -16.34
N LEU A 383 -21.65 13.97 -17.66
CA LEU A 383 -21.35 15.13 -18.47
C LEU A 383 -22.61 15.61 -19.21
N LYS A 384 -23.01 16.86 -19.00
CA LYS A 384 -24.18 17.49 -19.61
C LYS A 384 -23.76 18.64 -20.52
N ALA A 385 -24.60 18.98 -21.50
CA ALA A 385 -24.39 20.20 -22.30
C ALA A 385 -24.57 21.44 -21.40
N GLY A 386 -23.61 22.37 -21.45
CA GLY A 386 -23.67 23.63 -20.71
C GLY A 386 -24.41 24.73 -21.47
N ASP A 387 -24.41 25.93 -20.90
CA ASP A 387 -25.14 27.09 -21.44
C ASP A 387 -24.50 27.68 -22.72
N GLY A 388 -23.17 27.59 -22.86
CA GLY A 388 -22.43 28.09 -24.02
C GLY A 388 -22.04 27.04 -25.07
N VAL A 389 -21.68 27.52 -26.26
CA VAL A 389 -21.24 26.64 -27.36
C VAL A 389 -19.87 26.02 -27.02
N GLY A 390 -19.81 24.69 -27.03
CA GLY A 390 -18.59 23.96 -26.63
C GLY A 390 -18.40 23.88 -25.12
N GLU A 391 -19.41 24.26 -24.33
CA GLU A 391 -19.38 24.18 -22.88
C GLU A 391 -20.11 22.92 -22.41
N SER A 392 -19.62 22.32 -21.34
CA SER A 392 -20.23 21.15 -20.71
C SER A 392 -20.17 21.28 -19.20
N ASP A 393 -21.21 20.81 -18.53
CA ASP A 393 -21.30 20.78 -17.09
C ASP A 393 -21.04 19.36 -16.59
N LEU A 394 -20.20 19.24 -15.56
CA LEU A 394 -19.82 17.96 -14.98
C LEU A 394 -20.50 17.80 -13.61
N ASP A 395 -21.49 16.94 -13.54
CA ASP A 395 -22.15 16.57 -12.29
C ASP A 395 -21.47 15.35 -11.68
N ILE A 396 -21.01 15.48 -10.44
CA ILE A 396 -20.35 14.42 -9.67
C ILE A 396 -21.19 14.07 -8.45
N ILE A 397 -21.46 12.79 -8.29
CA ILE A 397 -22.07 12.22 -7.09
C ILE A 397 -21.02 11.38 -6.36
N VAL A 398 -20.80 11.68 -5.08
CA VAL A 398 -19.81 11.01 -4.23
C VAL A 398 -20.51 10.27 -3.11
N THR A 399 -20.04 9.06 -2.83
CA THR A 399 -20.35 8.31 -1.61
C THR A 399 -19.09 8.22 -0.77
N GLU A 400 -19.08 8.85 0.40
CA GLU A 400 -17.94 8.81 1.32
C GLU A 400 -17.81 7.43 1.97
N ALA A 401 -16.57 6.97 2.13
CA ALA A 401 -16.28 5.73 2.83
C ALA A 401 -16.28 5.94 4.36
N ASN A 402 -16.41 4.84 5.12
CA ASN A 402 -16.15 4.90 6.56
C ASN A 402 -14.68 5.26 6.79
N THR A 403 -14.46 6.35 7.52
CA THR A 403 -13.14 6.93 7.73
C THR A 403 -12.43 6.42 8.98
N VAL A 404 -13.16 5.73 9.88
CA VAL A 404 -12.61 5.14 11.09
C VAL A 404 -12.27 3.69 10.85
N SER A 405 -11.10 3.26 11.31
CA SER A 405 -10.75 1.85 11.39
C SER A 405 -10.03 1.56 12.69
N LEU A 406 -10.41 0.48 13.36
CA LEU A 406 -9.73 -0.04 14.55
C LEU A 406 -9.29 -1.47 14.28
N ASN A 407 -8.00 -1.76 14.46
CA ASN A 407 -7.46 -3.10 14.38
C ASN A 407 -6.95 -3.53 15.76
N ILE A 408 -7.37 -4.71 16.23
CA ILE A 408 -6.82 -5.33 17.42
C ILE A 408 -6.21 -6.67 17.03
N GLY A 409 -4.93 -6.87 17.37
CA GLY A 409 -4.17 -8.03 16.97
C GLY A 409 -3.40 -8.69 18.11
N VAL A 410 -3.10 -9.99 17.94
CA VAL A 410 -2.16 -10.75 18.76
C VAL A 410 -1.26 -11.56 17.85
N ASP A 411 0.05 -11.44 18.03
CA ASP A 411 1.04 -12.19 17.25
C ASP A 411 2.23 -12.59 18.13
N ASN A 412 3.17 -13.37 17.59
CA ASN A 412 4.45 -13.67 18.23
C ASN A 412 5.64 -13.01 17.53
N PHE A 413 5.48 -11.79 17.03
CA PHE A 413 6.47 -11.08 16.25
C PHE A 413 7.33 -10.11 17.09
N SER A 414 7.56 -10.40 18.37
CA SER A 414 8.54 -9.68 19.20
C SER A 414 9.77 -10.54 19.51
N PRO A 415 10.98 -9.97 19.72
CA PRO A 415 12.13 -10.75 20.19
C PRO A 415 11.83 -11.45 21.52
N ALA A 416 12.27 -12.70 21.64
CA ALA A 416 11.99 -13.49 22.83
C ALA A 416 12.63 -12.97 24.12
N SER A 417 13.72 -12.20 24.00
CA SER A 417 14.39 -11.53 25.12
C SER A 417 13.47 -10.57 25.88
N VAL A 418 12.48 -9.99 25.19
CA VAL A 418 11.53 -9.01 25.74
C VAL A 418 10.09 -9.54 25.77
N GLY A 419 9.91 -10.84 25.49
CA GLY A 419 8.62 -11.50 25.34
C GLY A 419 8.20 -11.57 23.86
N SER A 420 7.95 -12.78 23.37
CA SER A 420 7.64 -13.04 21.96
C SER A 420 6.24 -12.64 21.56
N GLU A 421 5.25 -12.92 22.40
CA GLU A 421 3.84 -12.63 22.11
C GLU A 421 3.51 -11.19 22.45
N ARG A 422 2.89 -10.47 21.52
CA ARG A 422 2.47 -9.08 21.67
C ARG A 422 1.00 -8.88 21.29
N ILE A 423 0.39 -7.90 21.93
CA ILE A 423 -0.92 -7.36 21.60
C ILE A 423 -0.67 -6.04 20.86
N THR A 424 -1.41 -5.84 19.78
CA THR A 424 -1.39 -4.62 18.97
C THR A 424 -2.79 -4.01 18.95
N ALA A 425 -2.86 -2.69 19.05
CA ALA A 425 -4.07 -1.92 18.83
C ALA A 425 -3.75 -0.73 17.92
N ASP A 426 -4.35 -0.68 16.74
CA ASP A 426 -4.16 0.40 15.76
C ASP A 426 -5.48 1.11 15.50
N TYR A 427 -5.49 2.41 15.66
CA TYR A 427 -6.60 3.29 15.32
C TYR A 427 -6.20 4.18 14.16
N ILE A 428 -7.05 4.25 13.14
CA ILE A 428 -6.89 5.14 12.01
C ILE A 428 -8.16 5.97 11.87
N GLN A 429 -7.99 7.28 11.72
CA GLN A 429 -9.03 8.20 11.28
C GLN A 429 -8.56 8.88 10.00
N GLN A 430 -9.33 8.68 8.93
CA GLN A 430 -9.14 9.36 7.66
C GLN A 430 -10.01 10.61 7.58
N ASN A 431 -9.62 11.52 6.69
CA ASN A 431 -10.31 12.77 6.40
C ASN A 431 -10.71 13.59 7.64
N LEU A 432 -9.85 13.65 8.68
CA LEU A 432 -10.19 14.28 9.96
C LEU A 432 -10.63 15.75 9.81
N THR A 433 -10.02 16.51 8.89
CA THR A 433 -10.33 17.93 8.64
C THR A 433 -11.17 18.17 7.39
N GLY A 434 -11.61 17.12 6.69
CA GLY A 434 -12.23 17.22 5.37
C GLY A 434 -11.25 17.45 4.23
N ALA A 435 -9.95 17.54 4.50
CA ALA A 435 -8.90 17.81 3.51
C ALA A 435 -8.15 16.54 3.04
N GLY A 436 -8.70 15.35 3.28
CA GLY A 436 -8.08 14.07 2.98
C GLY A 436 -6.87 13.74 3.85
N ASP A 437 -6.74 14.36 5.01
CA ASP A 437 -5.69 14.08 5.99
C ASP A 437 -5.98 12.81 6.80
N ARG A 438 -4.94 12.17 7.33
CA ARG A 438 -5.03 10.90 8.07
C ARG A 438 -4.25 11.01 9.37
N ILE A 439 -4.86 10.61 10.47
CA ILE A 439 -4.18 10.34 11.74
C ILE A 439 -4.20 8.84 12.03
N GLY A 440 -3.06 8.30 12.45
CA GLY A 440 -2.92 6.92 12.89
C GLY A 440 -2.26 6.86 14.26
N VAL A 441 -2.78 6.02 15.15
CA VAL A 441 -2.23 5.73 16.47
C VAL A 441 -2.11 4.22 16.62
N GLY A 442 -0.88 3.72 16.71
CA GLY A 442 -0.58 2.31 16.97
C GLY A 442 0.00 2.14 18.37
N TYR A 443 -0.48 1.16 19.12
CA TYR A 443 0.08 0.75 20.40
C TYR A 443 0.38 -0.74 20.39
N ILE A 444 1.61 -1.08 20.75
CA ILE A 444 2.09 -2.45 20.81
C ILE A 444 2.62 -2.72 22.22
N ARG A 445 2.28 -3.88 22.77
CA ARG A 445 2.85 -4.34 24.05
C ARG A 445 3.00 -5.84 24.09
N THR A 446 4.15 -6.30 24.54
CA THR A 446 4.40 -7.73 24.82
C THR A 446 3.56 -8.19 25.99
N THR A 447 3.00 -9.40 25.89
CA THR A 447 2.11 -9.99 26.90
C THR A 447 2.79 -10.23 28.25
N ARG A 448 4.13 -10.37 28.23
CA ARG A 448 4.97 -10.49 29.43
C ARG A 448 5.52 -9.15 29.94
N GLY A 449 5.20 -8.04 29.26
CA GLY A 449 5.56 -6.69 29.69
C GLY A 449 7.04 -6.32 29.54
N GLY A 450 7.80 -7.03 28.69
CA GLY A 450 9.21 -6.72 28.43
C GLY A 450 9.43 -5.69 27.32
N ALA A 451 8.42 -5.31 26.56
CA ALA A 451 8.50 -4.23 25.58
C ALA A 451 7.13 -3.62 25.28
N GLU A 452 7.12 -2.33 24.99
CA GLU A 452 5.98 -1.58 24.47
C GLU A 452 6.40 -0.44 23.53
N SER A 453 5.48 -0.01 22.68
CA SER A 453 5.68 1.13 21.79
C SER A 453 4.37 1.83 21.45
N LEU A 454 4.44 3.16 21.36
CA LEU A 454 3.39 4.04 20.86
C LEU A 454 3.87 4.70 19.56
N ASP A 455 3.11 4.60 18.49
CA ASP A 455 3.37 5.19 17.18
C ASP A 455 2.22 6.12 16.79
N VAL A 456 2.50 7.41 16.63
CA VAL A 456 1.52 8.40 16.21
C VAL A 456 1.99 9.02 14.90
N ASN A 457 1.15 9.00 13.88
CA ASN A 457 1.43 9.63 12.59
C ASN A 457 0.25 10.50 12.13
N TYR A 458 0.57 11.64 11.54
CA TYR A 458 -0.38 12.54 10.89
C TYR A 458 0.12 12.86 9.48
N THR A 459 -0.67 12.55 8.46
CA THR A 459 -0.35 12.78 7.05
C THR A 459 -1.38 13.70 6.42
N ARG A 460 -0.95 14.75 5.73
CA ARG A 460 -1.84 15.68 5.05
C ARG A 460 -1.43 15.89 3.60
N PRO A 461 -2.33 15.70 2.62
CA PRO A 461 -2.09 16.11 1.25
C PRO A 461 -2.16 17.65 1.15
N ILE A 462 -1.18 18.24 0.47
CA ILE A 462 -1.00 19.69 0.36
C ILE A 462 -1.24 20.24 -1.06
N ASN A 463 -1.46 19.36 -2.05
CA ASN A 463 -1.79 19.75 -3.43
C ASN A 463 -2.67 18.70 -4.13
N ALA A 464 -3.17 19.05 -5.33
CA ALA A 464 -4.06 18.20 -6.13
C ALA A 464 -3.39 16.93 -6.68
N LYS A 465 -2.06 16.88 -6.77
CA LYS A 465 -1.31 15.69 -7.21
C LYS A 465 -1.02 14.71 -6.05
N ASP A 466 -1.62 14.92 -4.88
CA ASP A 466 -1.36 14.18 -3.64
C ASP A 466 0.10 14.24 -3.17
N GLY A 467 0.72 15.42 -3.29
CA GLY A 467 1.91 15.71 -2.47
C GLY A 467 1.53 15.73 -1.00
N THR A 468 2.23 14.99 -0.14
CA THR A 468 1.89 14.81 1.27
C THR A 468 3.01 15.26 2.20
N ILE A 469 2.63 15.88 3.32
CA ILE A 469 3.51 16.07 4.48
C ILE A 469 3.09 15.07 5.56
N THR A 470 4.05 14.37 6.15
CA THR A 470 3.83 13.45 7.26
C THR A 470 4.66 13.86 8.47
N LEU A 471 4.01 13.89 9.63
CA LEU A 471 4.63 13.99 10.94
C LEU A 471 4.46 12.66 11.66
N ARG A 472 5.53 12.09 12.20
CA ARG A 472 5.47 10.83 12.94
C ARG A 472 6.32 10.88 14.20
N GLY A 473 5.78 10.36 15.29
CA GLY A 473 6.45 10.20 16.57
C GLY A 473 6.32 8.75 17.04
N VAL A 474 7.44 8.12 17.41
CA VAL A 474 7.46 6.77 17.98
C VAL A 474 8.20 6.78 19.28
N LEU A 475 7.53 6.32 20.33
CA LEU A 475 8.09 6.12 21.66
C LEU A 475 8.13 4.62 21.92
N SER A 476 9.25 4.13 22.43
CA SER A 476 9.45 2.70 22.70
C SER A 476 10.22 2.51 23.99
N SER A 477 9.85 1.48 24.74
CA SER A 477 10.62 1.03 25.91
C SER A 477 10.71 -0.50 25.91
N ASN A 478 11.82 -1.01 26.41
CA ASN A 478 12.03 -2.44 26.57
C ASN A 478 12.85 -2.77 27.81
N LYS A 479 12.65 -4.01 28.28
CA LYS A 479 13.31 -4.64 29.41
C LYS A 479 13.52 -6.11 29.07
N VAL A 480 14.77 -6.57 29.22
CA VAL A 480 15.09 -7.99 29.04
C VAL A 480 14.48 -8.79 30.19
N ILE A 481 13.64 -9.75 29.85
CA ILE A 481 12.90 -10.62 30.80
C ILE A 481 13.21 -12.11 30.60
N GLN A 482 14.16 -12.42 29.72
CA GLN A 482 14.58 -13.79 29.44
C GLN A 482 15.66 -14.24 30.42
N GLU A 483 15.43 -15.36 31.09
CA GLU A 483 16.41 -16.01 31.96
C GLU A 483 17.65 -16.47 31.16
N PRO A 484 18.86 -16.42 31.75
CA PRO A 484 19.17 -15.91 33.09
C PRO A 484 19.48 -14.40 33.12
N PHE A 485 19.21 -13.66 32.04
CA PHE A 485 19.59 -12.25 31.88
C PHE A 485 18.61 -11.27 32.52
N ASP A 486 17.44 -11.74 32.94
CA ASP A 486 16.42 -10.96 33.64
C ASP A 486 16.94 -10.35 34.96
N VAL A 487 17.90 -11.00 35.62
CA VAL A 487 18.54 -10.51 36.84
C VAL A 487 19.45 -9.30 36.62
N LEU A 488 19.88 -9.05 35.39
CA LEU A 488 20.76 -7.94 35.04
C LEU A 488 20.00 -6.60 34.92
N ASP A 489 18.68 -6.65 34.85
CA ASP A 489 17.81 -5.47 34.67
C ASP A 489 18.25 -4.59 33.48
N ILE A 490 18.46 -5.22 32.33
CA ILE A 490 18.81 -4.52 31.09
C ILE A 490 17.55 -3.85 30.53
N ARG A 491 17.61 -2.53 30.37
CA ARG A 491 16.50 -1.71 29.88
C ARG A 491 16.93 -0.86 28.69
N GLY A 492 15.96 -0.48 27.86
CA GLY A 492 16.16 0.46 26.77
C GLY A 492 14.95 1.37 26.60
N GLU A 493 15.23 2.59 26.14
CA GLU A 493 14.24 3.62 25.85
C GLU A 493 14.63 4.25 24.52
N SER A 494 13.66 4.51 23.64
CA SER A 494 13.91 5.20 22.38
C SER A 494 12.76 6.10 21.98
N GLU A 495 13.13 7.27 21.47
CA GLU A 495 12.20 8.25 20.93
C GLU A 495 12.63 8.60 19.51
N ARG A 496 11.68 8.60 18.58
CA ARG A 496 11.94 8.90 17.18
C ARG A 496 10.89 9.86 16.64
N TYR A 497 11.35 10.94 16.02
CA TYR A 497 10.53 11.92 15.36
C TYR A 497 10.90 12.02 13.89
N GLU A 498 9.90 12.11 13.02
CA GLU A 498 10.10 12.20 11.58
C GLU A 498 9.17 13.25 10.97
N LEU A 499 9.75 14.08 10.12
CA LEU A 499 9.04 14.98 9.21
C LEU A 499 9.40 14.55 7.80
N SER A 500 8.40 14.23 6.98
CA SER A 500 8.62 13.86 5.59
C SER A 500 7.71 14.63 4.64
N TYR A 501 8.21 14.85 3.43
CA TYR A 501 7.48 15.36 2.29
C TYR A 501 7.63 14.39 1.12
N ARG A 502 6.52 14.00 0.51
CA ARG A 502 6.47 13.10 -0.65
C ARG A 502 5.65 13.73 -1.76
N GLN A 503 6.17 13.76 -2.98
CA GLN A 503 5.50 14.34 -4.15
C GLN A 503 5.43 13.33 -5.31
N PRO A 504 4.23 12.86 -5.68
CA PRO A 504 4.00 12.19 -6.95
C PRO A 504 4.29 13.12 -8.13
N LEU A 505 5.20 12.71 -9.01
CA LEU A 505 5.55 13.44 -10.24
C LEU A 505 4.75 12.89 -11.43
N VAL A 506 4.60 11.57 -11.48
CA VAL A 506 3.71 10.84 -12.40
C VAL A 506 2.68 10.12 -11.54
N ARG A 507 1.40 10.25 -11.89
CA ARG A 507 0.33 9.61 -11.15
C ARG A 507 -0.86 9.33 -12.07
N THR A 508 -1.07 8.05 -12.35
CA THR A 508 -2.23 7.50 -13.06
C THR A 508 -2.76 6.32 -12.24
N PRO A 509 -3.96 5.79 -12.54
CA PRO A 509 -4.45 4.58 -11.87
C PRO A 509 -3.50 3.38 -12.00
N ARG A 510 -2.68 3.35 -13.06
CA ARG A 510 -1.77 2.24 -13.38
C ARG A 510 -0.34 2.48 -12.93
N GLU A 511 0.13 3.71 -12.88
CA GLU A 511 1.54 4.01 -12.60
C GLU A 511 1.67 5.20 -11.65
N GLU A 512 2.58 5.10 -10.68
CA GLU A 512 2.97 6.21 -9.82
C GLU A 512 4.49 6.27 -9.71
N PHE A 513 5.06 7.45 -9.91
CA PHE A 513 6.45 7.76 -9.59
C PHE A 513 6.48 8.96 -8.66
N ALA A 514 7.08 8.82 -7.49
CA ALA A 514 7.15 9.87 -6.48
C ALA A 514 8.57 10.02 -5.92
N LEU A 515 8.90 11.26 -5.56
CA LEU A 515 10.10 11.59 -4.81
C LEU A 515 9.74 11.95 -3.39
N GLY A 516 10.55 11.53 -2.43
CA GLY A 516 10.40 11.85 -1.02
C GLY A 516 11.67 12.43 -0.41
N LEU A 517 11.49 13.32 0.56
CA LEU A 517 12.53 13.84 1.43
C LEU A 517 12.03 13.75 2.87
N ALA A 518 12.82 13.16 3.75
CA ALA A 518 12.49 13.06 5.17
C ALA A 518 13.67 13.46 6.04
N PHE A 519 13.35 13.97 7.23
CA PHE A 519 14.30 14.16 8.31
C PHE A 519 13.84 13.34 9.51
N THR A 520 14.71 12.48 10.01
CA THR A 520 14.46 11.65 11.19
C THR A 520 15.44 12.02 12.30
N TYR A 521 14.93 12.34 13.48
CA TYR A 521 15.71 12.39 14.72
C TYR A 521 15.36 11.17 15.56
N GLN A 522 16.36 10.45 16.04
CA GLN A 522 16.16 9.30 16.92
C GLN A 522 17.14 9.37 18.07
N ASP A 523 16.63 9.31 19.28
CA ASP A 523 17.40 9.16 20.52
C ASP A 523 17.16 7.77 21.11
N GLY A 524 18.20 7.21 21.72
CA GLY A 524 18.17 5.86 22.28
C GLY A 524 19.06 5.79 23.52
N LEU A 525 18.50 5.25 24.59
CA LEU A 525 19.17 5.04 25.87
C LEU A 525 19.12 3.56 26.22
N THR A 526 20.22 3.06 26.76
CA THR A 526 20.34 1.69 27.27
C THR A 526 20.91 1.71 28.66
N PHE A 527 20.36 0.84 29.52
CA PHE A 527 20.67 0.80 30.93
C PHE A 527 21.02 -0.61 31.38
N LEU A 528 21.93 -0.71 32.35
CA LEU A 528 22.20 -1.91 33.12
C LEU A 528 21.89 -1.60 34.60
N GLY A 529 20.76 -2.11 35.10
CA GLY A 529 20.21 -1.61 36.36
C GLY A 529 19.75 -0.17 36.21
N ASP A 530 20.28 0.74 37.03
CA ASP A 530 19.95 2.17 37.00
C ASP A 530 21.02 3.03 36.30
N GLU A 531 22.10 2.41 35.81
CA GLU A 531 23.20 3.12 35.15
C GLU A 531 23.08 3.02 33.63
N LEU A 532 23.38 4.12 32.94
CA LEU A 532 23.53 4.11 31.49
C LEU A 532 24.70 3.20 31.11
N PHE A 533 24.48 2.30 30.14
CA PHE A 533 25.46 1.27 29.80
C PHE A 533 25.44 0.94 28.31
N GLY A 534 26.59 1.08 27.65
CA GLY A 534 26.78 0.72 26.25
C GLY A 534 27.06 -0.77 26.04
N PHE A 535 26.12 -1.50 25.42
CA PHE A 535 26.29 -2.92 25.07
C PHE A 535 26.99 -3.14 23.72
N ASN A 536 27.11 -2.11 22.89
CA ASN A 536 27.74 -2.16 21.57
C ASN A 536 28.80 -1.08 21.44
N VAL A 537 29.84 -1.34 20.64
CA VAL A 537 30.84 -0.33 20.30
C VAL A 537 30.18 0.75 19.43
N GLY A 538 30.33 2.01 19.84
CA GLY A 538 29.74 3.19 19.18
C GLY A 538 28.72 3.95 20.03
N THR A 539 28.17 3.34 21.08
CA THR A 539 27.29 4.07 22.01
C THR A 539 28.10 4.92 23.01
N GLU A 540 27.69 6.16 23.24
CA GLU A 540 28.28 7.08 24.22
C GLU A 540 27.70 6.77 25.61
N ASP A 541 28.39 5.91 26.37
CA ASP A 541 27.95 5.45 27.69
C ASP A 541 26.52 4.87 27.70
N GLY A 542 26.06 4.26 26.60
CA GLY A 542 24.70 3.72 26.49
C GLY A 542 23.68 4.67 25.84
N LYS A 543 24.10 5.88 25.47
CA LYS A 543 23.34 6.80 24.62
C LYS A 543 23.71 6.63 23.14
N SER A 544 22.72 6.71 22.26
CA SER A 544 22.88 6.64 20.81
C SER A 544 21.85 7.56 20.14
N THR A 545 22.31 8.67 19.59
CA THR A 545 21.48 9.68 18.92
C THR A 545 21.83 9.75 17.44
N THR A 546 20.83 9.79 16.56
CA THR A 546 21.02 9.92 15.11
C THR A 546 20.09 10.99 14.53
N SER A 547 20.62 11.79 13.61
CA SER A 547 19.86 12.77 12.82
C SER A 547 20.09 12.46 11.35
N VAL A 548 19.06 11.98 10.65
CA VAL A 548 19.20 11.38 9.32
C VAL A 548 18.32 12.11 8.31
N ILE A 549 18.94 12.56 7.21
CA ILE A 549 18.22 13.05 6.02
C ILE A 549 18.03 11.87 5.07
N LYS A 550 16.80 11.60 4.66
CA LYS A 550 16.45 10.50 3.76
C LYS A 550 15.88 11.04 2.45
N PHE A 551 16.42 10.60 1.32
CA PHE A 551 15.85 10.86 0.00
C PHE A 551 15.33 9.55 -0.60
N SER A 552 14.05 9.51 -0.99
CA SER A 552 13.40 8.32 -1.53
C SER A 552 12.88 8.53 -2.95
N GLN A 553 12.93 7.45 -3.72
CA GLN A 553 12.31 7.32 -5.03
C GLN A 553 11.38 6.11 -4.98
N ASP A 554 10.09 6.36 -5.12
CA ASP A 554 9.05 5.33 -5.11
C ASP A 554 8.50 5.15 -6.51
N PHE A 555 8.37 3.89 -6.94
CA PHE A 555 7.73 3.55 -8.20
C PHE A 555 6.73 2.40 -8.02
N ILE A 556 5.50 2.61 -8.48
CA ILE A 556 4.45 1.61 -8.50
C ILE A 556 3.96 1.44 -9.93
N LYS A 557 3.84 0.19 -10.38
CA LYS A 557 3.22 -0.15 -11.66
C LYS A 557 2.22 -1.29 -11.48
N ARG A 558 0.95 -0.99 -11.71
CA ARG A 558 -0.17 -1.93 -11.63
C ARG A 558 -0.53 -2.44 -13.02
N GLN A 559 -0.83 -3.72 -13.09
CA GLN A 559 -1.23 -4.48 -14.27
C GLN A 559 -2.44 -5.34 -13.87
N PRO A 560 -3.28 -5.76 -14.82
CA PRO A 560 -4.46 -6.60 -14.51
C PRO A 560 -4.09 -7.86 -13.71
N ALA A 561 -3.01 -8.55 -14.10
CA ALA A 561 -2.55 -9.77 -13.42
C ALA A 561 -1.41 -9.54 -12.41
N GLY A 562 -1.17 -8.32 -11.92
CA GLY A 562 -0.15 -8.10 -10.89
C GLY A 562 0.30 -6.65 -10.72
N ALA A 563 1.09 -6.37 -9.69
CA ALA A 563 1.72 -5.07 -9.50
C ALA A 563 3.21 -5.18 -9.16
N TRP A 564 3.95 -4.12 -9.44
CA TRP A 564 5.33 -3.89 -9.02
C TRP A 564 5.35 -2.70 -8.06
N SER A 565 6.16 -2.81 -7.01
CA SER A 565 6.47 -1.75 -6.06
C SER A 565 7.98 -1.71 -5.87
N LEU A 566 8.59 -0.55 -6.04
CA LEU A 566 10.03 -0.34 -5.96
C LEU A 566 10.31 0.90 -5.11
N ARG A 567 11.31 0.80 -4.24
CA ARG A 567 11.82 1.91 -3.45
C ARG A 567 13.33 1.93 -3.52
N SER A 568 13.89 3.10 -3.77
CA SER A 568 15.31 3.40 -3.57
C SER A 568 15.42 4.55 -2.58
N GLN A 569 16.02 4.29 -1.42
CA GLN A 569 16.18 5.27 -0.36
C GLN A 569 17.66 5.48 -0.04
N PHE A 570 18.10 6.73 -0.02
CA PHE A 570 19.41 7.12 0.47
C PHE A 570 19.24 7.76 1.84
N SER A 571 20.03 7.34 2.82
CA SER A 571 20.05 7.89 4.17
C SER A 571 21.41 8.53 4.40
N ILE A 572 21.41 9.77 4.86
CA ILE A 572 22.61 10.53 5.21
C ILE A 572 22.48 10.90 6.68
N GLY A 573 23.22 10.20 7.54
CA GLY A 573 23.44 10.53 8.92
C GLY A 573 24.26 11.83 9.06
N THR A 574 23.89 12.65 10.03
CA THR A 574 24.46 13.98 10.28
C THR A 574 24.69 14.18 11.77
N GLY A 575 25.62 15.08 12.11
CA GLY A 575 25.87 15.53 13.48
C GLY A 575 24.85 16.54 14.04
N LEU A 576 23.69 16.72 13.39
CA LEU A 576 22.69 17.69 13.85
C LEU A 576 22.05 17.23 15.17
N PHE A 577 21.68 18.19 16.03
CA PHE A 577 21.02 17.93 17.31
C PHE A 577 21.81 17.01 18.24
N ASP A 578 23.13 17.23 18.33
CA ASP A 578 24.04 16.48 19.20
C ASP A 578 23.97 14.96 18.93
N ALA A 579 23.87 14.58 17.65
CA ALA A 579 23.95 13.19 17.25
C ALA A 579 25.32 12.59 17.65
N THR A 580 25.30 11.31 18.01
CA THR A 580 26.47 10.57 18.49
C THR A 580 27.63 10.72 17.51
N THR A 581 28.81 11.07 18.01
CA THR A 581 29.98 11.33 17.18
C THR A 581 31.17 10.55 17.75
N ASN A 582 31.75 9.67 16.94
CA ASN A 582 32.91 8.87 17.33
C ASN A 582 34.02 9.00 16.28
N ASP A 583 35.25 8.70 16.69
CA ASP A 583 36.36 8.59 15.73
C ASP A 583 36.20 7.32 14.89
N GLU A 584 36.46 7.42 13.58
CA GLU A 584 36.50 6.24 12.70
C GLU A 584 37.49 5.19 13.24
N PRO A 585 37.15 3.88 13.18
CA PRO A 585 36.01 3.27 12.51
C PRO A 585 34.85 2.92 13.46
N ILE A 586 34.72 3.61 14.59
CA ILE A 586 33.66 3.34 15.56
C ILE A 586 32.32 3.84 15.00
N PRO A 587 31.24 3.05 15.05
CA PRO A 587 29.94 3.49 14.55
C PRO A 587 29.47 4.79 15.19
N ASP A 588 28.98 5.73 14.39
CA ASP A 588 28.48 7.01 14.86
C ASP A 588 27.24 7.48 14.06
N GLY A 589 26.82 8.72 14.30
CA GLY A 589 25.70 9.37 13.63
C GLY A 589 26.00 9.88 12.21
N HIS A 590 27.25 9.86 11.75
CA HIS A 590 27.67 10.28 10.42
C HIS A 590 27.87 9.05 9.52
N PHE A 591 26.88 8.79 8.69
CA PHE A 591 26.96 7.65 7.77
C PHE A 591 26.18 7.94 6.51
N TRP A 592 26.48 7.17 5.47
CA TRP A 592 25.64 7.04 4.30
C TRP A 592 25.15 5.61 4.20
N SER A 593 23.88 5.41 3.86
CA SER A 593 23.39 4.10 3.47
C SER A 593 22.39 4.20 2.32
N TRP A 594 22.34 3.14 1.52
CA TRP A 594 21.35 2.97 0.48
C TRP A 594 20.52 1.72 0.76
N LEU A 595 19.21 1.86 0.69
CA LEU A 595 18.23 0.78 0.79
C LEU A 595 17.46 0.66 -0.53
N GLY A 596 17.58 -0.49 -1.18
CA GLY A 596 16.75 -0.90 -2.31
C GLY A 596 15.71 -1.93 -1.90
N GLN A 597 14.45 -1.71 -2.27
CA GLN A 597 13.36 -2.66 -2.03
C GLN A 597 12.57 -2.90 -3.30
N ILE A 598 12.20 -4.16 -3.54
CA ILE A 598 11.37 -4.56 -4.66
C ILE A 598 10.31 -5.56 -4.21
N GLN A 599 9.09 -5.36 -4.67
CA GLN A 599 7.98 -6.30 -4.50
C GLN A 599 7.27 -6.52 -5.82
N ARG A 600 7.02 -7.79 -6.13
CA ARG A 600 6.18 -8.22 -7.24
C ARG A 600 5.05 -9.08 -6.71
N VAL A 601 3.81 -8.64 -6.93
CA VAL A 601 2.63 -9.49 -6.80
C VAL A 601 2.16 -9.88 -8.19
N LYS A 602 1.84 -11.16 -8.40
CA LYS A 602 1.38 -11.67 -9.68
C LYS A 602 0.31 -12.72 -9.50
N LEU A 603 -0.85 -12.50 -10.10
CA LEU A 603 -1.88 -13.51 -10.22
C LEU A 603 -1.43 -14.52 -11.30
N LEU A 604 -1.10 -15.75 -10.90
CA LEU A 604 -0.73 -16.82 -11.83
C LEU A 604 -1.96 -17.43 -12.49
N ASN A 605 -3.04 -17.53 -11.72
CA ASN A 605 -4.39 -17.91 -12.11
C ASN A 605 -5.37 -17.39 -11.03
N PRO A 606 -6.70 -17.47 -11.19
CA PRO A 606 -7.65 -16.91 -10.23
C PRO A 606 -7.48 -17.36 -8.76
N ASN A 607 -6.85 -18.51 -8.51
CA ASN A 607 -6.64 -19.07 -7.18
C ASN A 607 -5.19 -18.97 -6.68
N ASN A 608 -4.24 -18.49 -7.47
CA ASN A 608 -2.82 -18.45 -7.10
C ASN A 608 -2.26 -17.04 -7.23
N LEU A 609 -1.90 -16.44 -6.09
CA LEU A 609 -1.24 -15.14 -6.02
C LEU A 609 0.21 -15.33 -5.55
N LEU A 610 1.14 -15.15 -6.48
CA LEU A 610 2.57 -15.18 -6.20
C LEU A 610 3.02 -13.82 -5.67
N VAL A 611 3.71 -13.81 -4.53
CA VAL A 611 4.35 -12.66 -3.92
C VAL A 611 5.85 -12.90 -3.87
N VAL A 612 6.62 -11.98 -4.44
CA VAL A 612 8.09 -11.98 -4.42
C VAL A 612 8.55 -10.66 -3.81
N GLN A 613 9.46 -10.71 -2.85
CA GLN A 613 10.03 -9.55 -2.17
C GLN A 613 11.55 -9.68 -2.10
N ALA A 614 12.26 -8.57 -2.26
CA ALA A 614 13.68 -8.48 -1.94
C ALA A 614 14.03 -7.12 -1.35
N ASP A 615 14.93 -7.13 -0.36
CA ASP A 615 15.45 -5.96 0.33
C ASP A 615 16.99 -6.02 0.30
N LEU A 616 17.66 -4.90 0.03
CA LEU A 616 19.12 -4.78 0.00
C LEU A 616 19.55 -3.47 0.64
N GLN A 617 20.36 -3.53 1.70
CA GLN A 617 21.01 -2.38 2.30
C GLN A 617 22.51 -2.43 2.06
N LEU A 618 23.06 -1.33 1.54
CA LEU A 618 24.49 -1.15 1.31
C LEU A 618 24.99 0.14 1.97
N THR A 619 26.17 0.07 2.59
CA THR A 619 26.90 1.19 3.17
C THR A 619 28.39 0.85 3.20
N PRO A 620 29.28 1.82 2.95
CA PRO A 620 30.71 1.68 3.23
C PRO A 620 31.03 1.95 4.70
N ASP A 621 30.10 2.54 5.45
CA ASP A 621 30.31 3.06 6.79
C ASP A 621 29.88 2.05 7.85
N THR A 622 30.34 2.25 9.07
CA THR A 622 29.98 1.44 10.24
C THR A 622 28.74 2.03 10.89
N LEU A 623 27.67 1.25 11.07
CA LEU A 623 26.37 1.78 11.49
C LEU A 623 26.09 1.49 12.96
N LEU A 624 25.51 2.49 13.64
CA LEU A 624 24.90 2.29 14.95
C LEU A 624 23.78 1.23 14.85
N PRO A 625 23.54 0.41 15.89
CA PRO A 625 22.58 -0.70 15.82
C PRO A 625 21.17 -0.31 15.36
N SER A 626 20.73 0.92 15.67
CA SER A 626 19.44 1.43 15.21
C SER A 626 19.34 1.56 13.69
N GLN A 627 20.45 1.71 12.98
CA GLN A 627 20.52 1.94 11.53
C GLN A 627 20.91 0.67 10.73
N GLN A 628 21.20 -0.43 11.43
CA GLN A 628 21.62 -1.69 10.81
C GLN A 628 20.47 -2.41 10.08
N PHE A 629 20.84 -3.30 9.16
CA PHE A 629 19.93 -4.19 8.47
C PHE A 629 19.69 -5.47 9.27
N VAL A 630 18.42 -5.81 9.49
CA VAL A 630 18.01 -6.91 10.37
C VAL A 630 17.27 -8.01 9.60
N ILE A 631 17.68 -9.26 9.82
CA ILE A 631 17.00 -10.46 9.30
C ILE A 631 16.60 -11.43 10.41
N GLY A 632 15.52 -12.18 10.16
CA GLY A 632 15.02 -13.22 11.06
C GLY A 632 13.60 -12.97 11.57
N GLY A 633 12.82 -14.04 11.60
CA GLY A 633 11.47 -14.16 12.17
C GLY A 633 10.32 -13.81 11.25
N GLY A 634 9.10 -13.77 11.81
CA GLY A 634 7.85 -13.97 11.07
C GLY A 634 7.55 -12.96 9.96
N GLN A 635 8.12 -11.76 10.07
CA GLN A 635 7.94 -10.68 9.10
C GLN A 635 9.18 -10.43 8.22
N SER A 636 10.25 -11.18 8.46
CA SER A 636 11.51 -11.09 7.73
C SER A 636 11.88 -12.46 7.14
N LEU A 637 12.59 -13.29 7.90
CA LEU A 637 13.11 -14.57 7.44
C LEU A 637 12.60 -15.67 8.37
N ARG A 638 11.52 -16.33 7.94
CA ARG A 638 10.83 -17.34 8.75
C ARG A 638 11.72 -18.58 8.90
N GLY A 639 11.61 -19.23 10.06
CA GLY A 639 12.45 -20.36 10.50
C GLY A 639 13.44 -19.98 11.60
N PHE A 640 13.61 -18.69 11.86
CA PHE A 640 14.53 -18.13 12.85
C PHE A 640 13.81 -17.15 13.77
N ARG A 641 14.34 -16.90 14.97
CA ARG A 641 13.74 -15.91 15.88
C ARG A 641 13.77 -14.48 15.32
N GLN A 642 12.91 -13.62 15.83
CA GLN A 642 12.91 -12.19 15.49
C GLN A 642 14.29 -11.58 15.78
N ASN A 643 14.77 -10.76 14.84
CA ASN A 643 16.07 -10.09 14.90
C ASN A 643 17.26 -11.05 15.07
N ALA A 644 17.20 -12.24 14.45
CA ALA A 644 18.25 -13.25 14.57
C ALA A 644 19.64 -12.72 14.17
N ARG A 645 19.73 -11.89 13.13
CA ARG A 645 21.00 -11.28 12.69
C ARG A 645 20.80 -9.80 12.34
N SER A 646 21.82 -8.99 12.63
CA SER A 646 21.88 -7.57 12.34
C SER A 646 23.31 -7.19 11.94
N ALA A 647 23.46 -6.34 10.93
CA ALA A 647 24.77 -5.82 10.51
C ALA A 647 24.60 -4.53 9.69
N ASP A 648 25.71 -3.86 9.34
CA ASP A 648 25.68 -2.62 8.54
C ASP A 648 24.99 -2.81 7.18
N ASN A 649 25.28 -3.94 6.54
CA ASN A 649 24.79 -4.30 5.22
C ASN A 649 23.97 -5.59 5.30
N GLY A 650 23.06 -5.78 4.35
CA GLY A 650 22.35 -7.04 4.25
C GLY A 650 21.44 -7.18 3.05
N PHE A 651 21.08 -8.42 2.76
CA PHE A 651 20.19 -8.82 1.70
C PHE A 651 19.13 -9.77 2.25
N ARG A 652 17.89 -9.61 1.79
CA ARG A 652 16.79 -10.53 2.05
C ARG A 652 16.05 -10.81 0.74
N PHE A 653 15.63 -12.06 0.55
CA PHE A 653 14.75 -12.49 -0.52
C PHE A 653 13.65 -13.39 0.05
N SER A 654 12.42 -13.20 -0.42
CA SER A 654 11.26 -14.01 -0.04
C SER A 654 10.38 -14.28 -1.25
N VAL A 655 9.90 -15.52 -1.36
CA VAL A 655 8.88 -15.93 -2.31
C VAL A 655 7.78 -16.70 -1.58
N GLU A 656 6.54 -16.32 -1.81
CA GLU A 656 5.33 -16.92 -1.22
C GLU A 656 4.28 -17.09 -2.31
N ASP A 657 3.75 -18.30 -2.50
CA ASP A 657 2.62 -18.55 -3.41
C ASP A 657 1.35 -18.76 -2.59
N ARG A 658 0.41 -17.82 -2.63
CA ARG A 658 -0.85 -17.92 -1.89
C ARG A 658 -1.90 -18.61 -2.75
N ILE A 659 -2.25 -19.83 -2.35
CA ILE A 659 -3.18 -20.72 -3.02
C ILE A 659 -4.53 -20.69 -2.30
N THR A 660 -5.54 -20.10 -2.93
CA THR A 660 -6.91 -20.04 -2.43
C THR A 660 -7.58 -21.41 -2.53
N LEU A 661 -8.01 -21.94 -1.40
CA LEU A 661 -8.67 -23.24 -1.28
C LEU A 661 -10.17 -23.13 -1.02
N ALA A 662 -10.63 -22.03 -0.42
CA ALA A 662 -12.03 -21.76 -0.20
C ALA A 662 -12.35 -20.28 -0.41
N ARG A 663 -13.56 -20.02 -0.87
CA ARG A 663 -14.15 -18.70 -1.04
C ARG A 663 -15.51 -18.63 -0.34
N ASP A 664 -15.92 -17.44 0.05
CA ASP A 664 -17.30 -17.19 0.48
C ASP A 664 -18.26 -17.02 -0.71
N GLU A 665 -19.52 -16.70 -0.42
CA GLU A 665 -20.58 -16.51 -1.42
C GLU A 665 -20.32 -15.32 -2.35
N SER A 666 -19.60 -14.30 -1.86
CA SER A 666 -19.18 -13.12 -2.63
C SER A 666 -17.98 -13.41 -3.53
N GLY A 667 -17.35 -14.59 -3.38
CA GLY A 667 -16.18 -15.02 -4.14
C GLY A 667 -14.84 -14.59 -3.52
N ASP A 668 -14.85 -14.02 -2.32
CA ASP A 668 -13.65 -13.60 -1.62
C ASP A 668 -12.91 -14.80 -1.05
N ALA A 669 -11.57 -14.78 -1.11
CA ALA A 669 -10.77 -15.85 -0.55
C ALA A 669 -10.90 -15.85 0.97
N VAL A 670 -11.40 -16.95 1.55
CA VAL A 670 -11.53 -17.12 3.01
C VAL A 670 -10.51 -18.07 3.58
N PHE A 671 -9.93 -18.97 2.77
CA PHE A 671 -8.89 -19.87 3.21
C PHE A 671 -7.81 -20.03 2.16
N GLN A 672 -6.56 -19.82 2.54
CA GLN A 672 -5.39 -19.92 1.68
C GLN A 672 -4.28 -20.75 2.32
N LEU A 673 -3.59 -21.55 1.52
CA LEU A 673 -2.29 -22.10 1.87
C LEU A 673 -1.19 -21.31 1.17
N ALA A 674 -0.08 -21.10 1.87
CA ALA A 674 1.00 -20.26 1.41
C ALA A 674 2.35 -20.97 1.59
N PRO A 675 2.75 -21.91 0.70
CA PRO A 675 4.14 -22.37 0.66
C PRO A 675 5.06 -21.17 0.42
N PHE A 676 6.17 -21.12 1.16
CA PHE A 676 7.13 -20.02 1.05
C PHE A 676 8.56 -20.47 1.21
N PHE A 677 9.47 -19.65 0.70
CA PHE A 677 10.91 -19.76 0.88
C PHE A 677 11.49 -18.37 1.15
N ASP A 678 12.27 -18.26 2.23
CA ASP A 678 12.96 -17.05 2.62
C ASP A 678 14.48 -17.31 2.69
N MET A 679 15.29 -16.36 2.26
CA MET A 679 16.73 -16.37 2.48
C MET A 679 17.26 -14.97 2.73
N GLY A 680 18.44 -14.88 3.33
CA GLY A 680 19.08 -13.60 3.57
C GLY A 680 20.47 -13.74 4.15
N THR A 681 21.23 -12.66 4.08
CA THR A 681 22.56 -12.58 4.66
C THR A 681 22.85 -11.17 5.13
N VAL A 682 23.67 -11.03 6.16
CA VAL A 682 24.11 -9.73 6.68
C VAL A 682 25.62 -9.72 6.80
N TRP A 683 26.24 -8.56 6.65
CA TRP A 683 27.67 -8.39 6.82
C TRP A 683 27.99 -6.97 7.26
N ASN A 684 29.09 -6.80 7.98
CA ASN A 684 29.56 -5.48 8.39
C ASN A 684 30.46 -4.87 7.32
N SER A 685 30.57 -3.55 7.36
CA SER A 685 31.61 -2.82 6.64
C SER A 685 33.00 -3.24 7.16
N GLU A 686 34.02 -3.21 6.30
CA GLU A 686 35.32 -3.87 6.53
C GLU A 686 35.99 -3.52 7.87
N ASN A 687 35.82 -2.27 8.32
CA ASN A 687 36.46 -1.75 9.53
C ASN A 687 35.56 -1.74 10.78
N ASN A 688 34.35 -2.29 10.71
CA ASN A 688 33.44 -2.28 11.86
C ASN A 688 34.07 -3.03 13.05
N PRO A 689 34.24 -2.39 14.22
CA PRO A 689 34.82 -3.03 15.39
C PRO A 689 33.90 -4.06 16.04
N ASN A 690 32.60 -4.06 15.72
CA ASN A 690 31.64 -5.04 16.22
C ASN A 690 31.77 -6.36 15.45
N THR A 691 31.96 -7.46 16.18
CA THR A 691 32.07 -8.80 15.60
C THR A 691 30.70 -9.41 15.37
N LEU A 692 30.49 -9.97 14.17
CA LEU A 692 29.27 -10.74 13.86
C LEU A 692 29.44 -12.21 14.26
N PRO A 693 28.33 -12.91 14.57
CA PRO A 693 28.32 -14.37 14.63
C PRO A 693 28.73 -15.02 13.29
N ASP A 694 29.22 -16.25 13.33
CA ASP A 694 29.68 -16.99 12.15
C ASP A 694 28.55 -17.24 11.12
N GLN A 695 27.34 -17.58 11.59
CA GLN A 695 26.20 -17.86 10.71
C GLN A 695 25.52 -16.56 10.26
N GLN A 696 26.09 -15.91 9.25
CA GLN A 696 25.55 -14.67 8.66
C GLN A 696 24.46 -14.92 7.62
N PHE A 697 24.51 -16.06 6.92
CA PHE A 697 23.52 -16.48 5.95
C PHE A 697 22.44 -17.34 6.63
N LEU A 698 21.17 -17.02 6.36
CA LEU A 698 20.00 -17.74 6.85
C LEU A 698 19.12 -18.15 5.67
N ALA A 699 18.48 -19.30 5.77
CA ALA A 699 17.46 -19.73 4.81
C ALA A 699 16.39 -20.58 5.49
N GLY A 700 15.14 -20.41 5.10
CA GLY A 700 13.99 -21.10 5.66
C GLY A 700 12.98 -21.48 4.58
N LEU A 701 12.35 -22.64 4.77
CA LEU A 701 11.30 -23.16 3.89
C LEU A 701 10.09 -23.52 4.72
N GLY A 702 8.89 -23.13 4.31
CA GLY A 702 7.72 -23.39 5.13
C GLY A 702 6.39 -23.37 4.41
N LEU A 703 5.35 -23.51 5.22
CA LEU A 703 3.95 -23.48 4.81
C LEU A 703 3.17 -22.59 5.77
N GLY A 704 2.52 -21.58 5.21
CA GLY A 704 1.54 -20.74 5.87
C GLY A 704 0.12 -21.24 5.63
N ALA A 705 -0.77 -20.98 6.58
CA ALA A 705 -2.20 -21.07 6.44
C ALA A 705 -2.81 -19.74 6.87
N TRP A 706 -3.58 -19.13 5.97
CA TRP A 706 -4.32 -17.90 6.23
C TRP A 706 -5.82 -18.21 6.15
N TRP A 707 -6.56 -17.74 7.14
CA TRP A 707 -7.99 -18.00 7.29
C TRP A 707 -8.70 -16.73 7.72
N GLN A 708 -9.64 -16.26 6.91
CA GLN A 708 -10.68 -15.32 7.31
C GLN A 708 -11.88 -16.11 7.84
N ILE A 709 -12.05 -16.11 9.15
CA ILE A 709 -13.11 -16.87 9.82
C ILE A 709 -14.45 -16.17 9.60
N GLU A 710 -14.45 -14.84 9.74
CA GLU A 710 -15.55 -13.93 9.45
C GLU A 710 -14.96 -12.62 8.89
N LYS A 711 -15.79 -11.76 8.30
CA LYS A 711 -15.35 -10.45 7.80
C LYS A 711 -14.63 -9.68 8.93
N GLY A 712 -13.41 -9.22 8.66
CA GLY A 712 -12.56 -8.53 9.63
C GLY A 712 -11.78 -9.45 10.58
N PHE A 713 -12.17 -10.71 10.80
CA PHE A 713 -11.46 -11.64 11.69
C PHE A 713 -10.56 -12.61 10.93
N THR A 714 -9.24 -12.39 11.05
CA THR A 714 -8.23 -13.14 10.30
C THR A 714 -7.24 -13.84 11.22
N VAL A 715 -6.85 -15.04 10.81
CA VAL A 715 -5.85 -15.88 11.48
C VAL A 715 -4.83 -16.32 10.45
N ARG A 716 -3.55 -16.07 10.73
CA ARG A 716 -2.41 -16.59 9.99
C ARG A 716 -1.55 -17.43 10.92
N PHE A 717 -1.15 -18.60 10.42
CA PHE A 717 -0.20 -19.48 11.08
C PHE A 717 0.86 -19.90 10.06
N ASP A 718 2.12 -19.75 10.41
CA ASP A 718 3.24 -20.16 9.56
C ASP A 718 4.11 -21.18 10.32
N TYR A 719 4.48 -22.26 9.64
CA TYR A 719 5.52 -23.18 10.10
C TYR A 719 6.67 -23.18 9.10
N ALA A 720 7.88 -22.89 9.59
CA ALA A 720 9.08 -22.80 8.79
C ALA A 720 10.16 -23.74 9.33
N LEU A 721 10.76 -24.52 8.44
CA LEU A 721 11.93 -25.31 8.70
C LEU A 721 13.17 -24.45 8.45
N PRO A 722 14.01 -24.16 9.47
CA PRO A 722 15.31 -23.53 9.23
C PRO A 722 16.20 -24.50 8.44
N LEU A 723 16.85 -23.99 7.41
CA LEU A 723 17.81 -24.72 6.58
C LEU A 723 19.27 -24.46 6.98
N VAL A 724 19.47 -23.58 7.96
CA VAL A 724 20.76 -23.25 8.58
C VAL A 724 20.59 -23.40 10.08
N ASP A 725 21.50 -24.13 10.72
CA ASP A 725 21.52 -24.27 12.17
C ASP A 725 22.30 -23.12 12.81
N LEU A 726 21.71 -22.52 13.85
CA LEU A 726 22.33 -21.44 14.62
C LEU A 726 22.85 -21.97 15.95
N ASP A 727 24.11 -21.68 16.29
CA ASP A 727 24.70 -22.07 17.56
C ASP A 727 24.06 -21.34 18.75
N ASP A 728 23.51 -20.15 18.50
CA ASP A 728 22.81 -19.28 19.45
C ASP A 728 21.27 -19.46 19.43
N ARG A 729 20.77 -20.57 18.87
CA ARG A 729 19.34 -20.88 18.84
C ARG A 729 18.78 -21.01 20.26
N GLY A 730 17.68 -20.32 20.52
CA GLY A 730 17.00 -20.36 21.81
C GLY A 730 15.97 -21.48 21.90
N ASP A 731 15.13 -21.40 22.94
CA ASP A 731 14.01 -22.31 23.19
C ASP A 731 12.71 -21.50 23.29
N ASN A 732 12.10 -21.20 22.15
CA ASN A 732 10.76 -20.63 22.05
C ASN A 732 10.08 -21.06 20.73
N TRP A 733 8.82 -20.66 20.52
CA TRP A 733 8.06 -21.04 19.34
C TRP A 733 8.67 -20.55 18.02
N GLN A 734 9.22 -19.35 17.97
CA GLN A 734 9.93 -18.84 16.79
C GLN A 734 11.21 -19.64 16.53
N ASP A 735 11.92 -20.06 17.58
CA ASP A 735 13.08 -20.96 17.47
C ASP A 735 12.65 -22.35 16.97
N ASP A 736 11.43 -22.81 17.24
CA ASP A 736 10.81 -24.00 16.64
C ASP A 736 10.22 -23.74 15.23
N GLY A 737 10.36 -22.52 14.70
CA GLY A 737 9.88 -22.12 13.37
C GLY A 737 8.37 -21.83 13.29
N LEU A 738 7.71 -21.64 14.43
CA LEU A 738 6.27 -21.39 14.54
C LEU A 738 5.97 -19.90 14.69
N TYR A 739 5.09 -19.39 13.82
CA TYR A 739 4.60 -18.04 13.88
C TYR A 739 3.09 -17.98 13.77
N PHE A 740 2.48 -17.00 14.43
CA PHE A 740 1.07 -16.73 14.29
C PHE A 740 0.78 -15.24 14.33
N ASN A 741 -0.33 -14.87 13.71
CA ASN A 741 -0.91 -13.55 13.79
C ASN A 741 -2.44 -13.68 13.70
N VAL A 742 -3.14 -13.06 14.66
CA VAL A 742 -4.59 -13.07 14.76
C VAL A 742 -5.03 -11.62 14.85
N ASN A 743 -5.85 -11.14 13.93
CA ASN A 743 -6.33 -9.76 13.95
C ASN A 743 -7.84 -9.69 13.77
N TYR A 744 -8.44 -8.68 14.38
CA TYR A 744 -9.82 -8.28 14.15
C TYR A 744 -9.86 -6.81 13.72
N LEU A 745 -10.39 -6.56 12.53
CA LEU A 745 -10.65 -5.23 11.98
C LEU A 745 -12.11 -4.87 12.21
N PHE A 746 -12.33 -3.78 12.96
CA PHE A 746 -13.65 -3.20 13.25
C PHE A 746 -14.04 -2.15 12.21
#